data_AF-A0AAW5UQ93-F1
#
_entry.id   AF-A0AAW5UQ93-F1
#
_cell.length_a   1.000
_cell.length_b   1.000
_cell.length_c   1.000
_cell.angle_alpha   90.00
_cell.angle_beta   90.00
_cell.angle_gamma   90.00
#
_symmetry.space_group_name_H-M   'P 1'
#
loop_
_entity.id
_entity.type
_entity.pdbx_description
1 polymer ?
#
loop_
_entity_poly.entity_id
_entity_poly.type
_entity_poly.pdbx_seq_one_letter_code
_entity_poly.pdbx_strand_id
1 'polypeptide(L)'
;MQTVNNNFTVEALVAKYRNFVDEHCPKSCEFDGVHEFDMPYNDEAEEQLLATLYKRVAGENADSNILEALSKYTEEFYAKGLNETELTFLTNNFAEVSTYIFSYFADKYYGEHLGSLLNKPTKKVNEIIASAKIEDGETIFIGCSGLGDLAMLFPNCIIKGYSFAVEGPYINEIWALGQIRLFAAGILSEILPYPEDKGSKPYWNDADIIIDGASSSFLCLEEAQIQQMKPGCNLLLFVNKQNTAGDSVVDIAKKFVEAGCINSITSFEESNNFLGNDFVKKSICIRACKKASDMILFKNEITGEEKELPSNILDQTILWPSYYLTAKPKEGMSLSEIVSFQDLRPKKEENLVFKKIKFNDEKECIEWILSDKEKNILVVAPTNLSTRYEDAKLCKENLHPAGDPLFEKQLGLFSNIMQPCVLLFGRKDKFVAGYIKDLPSEGIVAYRQFACLVPKEGIDVRYVAALLLTPEVRNQIISICEGEVDAQLFPLIMDKIIVPNHTDLERATFLSEANYNAFASSRKELEQEHKHYVKAVRMRKHALTQSASSIEATFYALNAYRERKKGTISDNERISRIKQTTVKDAFDYLSKATKDLLVKLDHIADVEYTFTKPEWINPEEFVESYIQNHENGWVNFKPVVKWAKGHNLADKDLTDLSGEIILHKGDPINTMMFPRDALKQILDNIVSNAISHGFKDESRHDYQLRFSWETDGTGLKMCVENNGAPIPADRSTSSLLEYGVSTSLNFNGHHGIGCNEIDGIMRKYDGKIELVSSPEDEFRVKYILTFNRTNILKTL
;
A
#
# COMPACT_ATOMS: atom_id res chain seq x y z
N MET A 1 28.63 -7.03 -59.65
CA MET A 1 29.12 -7.40 -58.29
C MET A 1 30.03 -6.27 -57.85
N GLN A 2 29.80 -5.50 -56.79
CA GLN A 2 29.00 -5.72 -55.58
C GLN A 2 28.06 -4.52 -55.33
N THR A 3 26.76 -4.77 -55.26
CA THR A 3 25.80 -3.93 -54.55
C THR A 3 26.06 -4.12 -53.06
N VAL A 4 26.63 -3.12 -52.39
CA VAL A 4 26.60 -3.07 -50.94
C VAL A 4 25.17 -2.73 -50.57
N ASN A 5 24.37 -3.75 -50.25
CA ASN A 5 23.09 -3.59 -49.57
C ASN A 5 23.39 -3.00 -48.20
N ASN A 6 23.43 -1.67 -48.09
CA ASN A 6 23.22 -1.01 -46.81
C ASN A 6 21.73 -1.23 -46.49
N ASN A 7 21.41 -2.32 -45.82
CA ASN A 7 20.08 -2.53 -45.27
C ASN A 7 19.90 -1.54 -44.11
N PHE A 8 19.45 -0.33 -44.43
CA PHE A 8 18.93 0.59 -43.42
C PHE A 8 17.72 -0.05 -42.74
N THR A 9 17.60 0.13 -41.43
CA THR A 9 16.34 -0.11 -40.71
C THR A 9 15.89 1.20 -40.08
N VAL A 10 14.57 1.33 -39.87
CA VAL A 10 13.98 2.51 -39.25
C VAL A 10 14.57 2.73 -37.85
N GLU A 11 14.66 1.67 -37.05
CA GLU A 11 15.14 1.73 -35.67
C GLU A 11 16.58 2.21 -35.59
N ALA A 12 17.44 1.71 -36.49
CA ALA A 12 18.85 2.07 -36.52
C ALA A 12 19.06 3.55 -36.88
N LEU A 13 18.28 4.08 -37.83
CA LEU A 13 18.40 5.48 -38.25
C LEU A 13 17.76 6.45 -37.26
N VAL A 14 16.64 6.09 -36.63
CA VAL A 14 16.04 6.88 -35.55
C VAL A 14 17.01 6.93 -34.36
N ALA A 15 17.58 5.80 -33.93
CA ALA A 15 18.57 5.76 -32.85
C ALA A 15 19.85 6.54 -33.20
N LYS A 16 20.32 6.45 -34.44
CA LYS A 16 21.45 7.24 -34.94
C LYS A 16 21.19 8.74 -34.80
N TYR A 17 20.00 9.20 -35.21
CA TYR A 17 19.64 10.61 -35.10
C TYR A 17 19.54 11.04 -33.64
N ARG A 18 18.85 10.28 -32.78
CA ARG A 18 18.77 10.56 -31.33
C ARG A 18 20.14 10.73 -30.71
N ASN A 19 21.03 9.74 -30.85
CA ASN A 19 22.37 9.80 -30.29
C ASN A 19 23.16 11.02 -30.81
N PHE A 20 22.95 11.40 -32.07
CA PHE A 20 23.58 12.59 -32.63
C PHE A 20 23.06 13.86 -31.96
N VAL A 21 21.75 13.99 -31.75
CA VAL A 21 21.16 15.13 -31.01
C VAL A 21 21.70 15.16 -29.58
N ASP A 22 21.72 14.03 -28.87
CA ASP A 22 22.26 13.93 -27.50
C ASP A 22 23.73 14.38 -27.38
N GLU A 23 24.53 14.10 -28.40
CA GLU A 23 25.94 14.51 -28.45
C GLU A 23 26.13 16.01 -28.75
N HIS A 24 25.19 16.64 -29.45
CA HIS A 24 25.35 17.98 -30.04
C HIS A 24 24.38 19.03 -29.48
N CYS A 25 23.44 18.65 -28.62
CA CYS A 25 22.57 19.57 -27.91
C CYS A 25 23.36 20.31 -26.81
N PRO A 26 23.05 21.60 -26.56
CA PRO A 26 23.61 22.32 -25.42
C PRO A 26 23.28 21.56 -24.13
N LYS A 27 24.25 21.45 -23.22
CA LYS A 27 24.03 20.83 -21.93
C LYS A 27 23.91 21.89 -20.84
N SER A 28 22.89 21.81 -20.00
CA SER A 28 22.83 22.54 -18.74
C SER A 28 23.61 21.76 -17.69
N CYS A 29 24.38 22.48 -16.88
CA CYS A 29 24.98 21.91 -15.68
C CYS A 29 23.86 21.79 -14.65
N GLU A 30 23.46 20.56 -14.36
CA GLU A 30 22.46 20.20 -13.37
C GLU A 30 23.16 19.61 -12.15
N PHE A 31 22.56 19.79 -10.99
CA PHE A 31 23.13 19.35 -9.72
C PHE A 31 22.08 18.52 -8.98
N ASP A 32 22.35 17.22 -8.81
CA ASP A 32 21.44 16.28 -8.11
C ASP A 32 21.60 16.33 -6.58
N GLY A 33 22.35 17.32 -6.07
CA GLY A 33 22.73 17.43 -4.67
C GLY A 33 24.10 16.83 -4.34
N VAL A 34 24.73 16.06 -5.23
CA VAL A 34 26.02 15.38 -4.97
C VAL A 34 27.05 15.61 -6.08
N HIS A 35 26.62 15.67 -7.34
CA HIS A 35 27.48 15.87 -8.49
C HIS A 35 26.92 16.93 -9.43
N GLU A 36 27.80 17.77 -9.97
CA GLU A 36 27.50 18.53 -11.17
C GLU A 36 27.61 17.57 -12.37
N PHE A 37 26.52 17.43 -13.12
CA PHE A 37 26.49 16.67 -14.36
C PHE A 37 25.80 17.47 -15.45
N ASP A 38 26.31 17.28 -16.66
CA ASP A 38 25.77 17.94 -17.84
C ASP A 38 24.53 17.17 -18.32
N MET A 39 23.33 17.73 -18.14
CA MET A 39 22.12 17.23 -18.81
C MET A 39 21.90 17.94 -20.13
N PRO A 40 21.49 17.22 -21.18
CA PRO A 40 21.05 17.85 -22.42
C PRO A 40 19.84 18.76 -22.15
N TYR A 41 19.93 20.01 -22.60
CA TYR A 41 18.91 21.05 -22.44
C TYR A 41 17.79 20.95 -23.49
N ASN A 42 17.96 20.09 -24.50
CA ASN A 42 17.03 19.87 -25.61
C ASN A 42 17.18 18.43 -26.11
N ASP A 43 16.48 17.49 -25.45
CA ASP A 43 16.45 16.06 -25.77
C ASP A 43 15.29 15.67 -26.71
N GLU A 44 14.75 16.65 -27.45
CA GLU A 44 13.53 16.53 -28.28
C GLU A 44 13.80 15.95 -29.68
N ALA A 45 14.68 14.94 -29.76
CA ALA A 45 15.15 14.39 -31.03
C ALA A 45 14.03 13.72 -31.84
N GLU A 46 13.10 13.04 -31.17
CA GLU A 46 11.94 12.40 -31.77
C GLU A 46 11.01 13.41 -32.44
N GLU A 47 10.72 14.52 -31.77
CA GLU A 47 9.84 15.59 -32.24
C GLU A 47 10.44 16.30 -33.45
N GLN A 48 11.74 16.63 -33.39
CA GLN A 48 12.51 17.16 -34.52
C GLN A 48 12.41 16.25 -35.75
N LEU A 49 12.58 14.94 -35.55
CA LEU A 49 12.54 13.98 -36.65
C LEU A 49 11.12 13.82 -37.21
N LEU A 50 10.10 13.73 -36.36
CA LEU A 50 8.69 13.63 -36.76
C LEU A 50 8.23 14.86 -37.54
N ALA A 51 8.49 16.07 -37.04
CA ALA A 51 8.09 17.32 -37.69
C ALA A 51 8.80 17.50 -39.06
N THR A 52 10.08 17.17 -39.12
CA THR A 52 10.88 17.26 -40.35
C THR A 52 10.43 16.27 -41.42
N LEU A 53 10.19 15.02 -41.03
CA LEU A 53 9.70 14.00 -41.96
C LEU A 53 8.27 14.30 -42.42
N TYR A 54 7.38 14.75 -41.52
CA TYR A 54 6.04 15.18 -41.89
C TYR A 54 6.07 16.28 -42.96
N LYS A 55 6.86 17.33 -42.76
CA LYS A 55 7.04 18.42 -43.73
C LYS A 55 7.51 17.91 -45.09
N ARG A 56 8.39 16.92 -45.11
CA ARG A 56 8.91 16.29 -46.34
C ARG A 56 7.85 15.42 -47.04
N VAL A 57 7.13 14.59 -46.29
CA VAL A 57 6.12 13.66 -46.83
C VAL A 57 4.87 14.40 -47.31
N ALA A 58 4.36 15.33 -46.50
CA ALA A 58 3.15 16.09 -46.84
C ALA A 58 3.41 17.14 -47.93
N GLY A 59 4.63 17.66 -48.03
CA GLY A 59 5.04 18.61 -49.07
C GLY A 59 4.14 19.85 -49.10
N GLU A 60 3.60 20.17 -50.27
CA GLU A 60 2.68 21.30 -50.46
C GLU A 60 1.31 21.11 -49.75
N ASN A 61 0.97 19.87 -49.37
CA ASN A 61 -0.26 19.56 -48.65
C ASN A 61 -0.08 19.58 -47.12
N ALA A 62 1.09 19.99 -46.62
CA ALA A 62 1.32 20.07 -45.18
C ALA A 62 0.40 21.14 -44.55
N ASP A 63 -0.33 20.76 -43.50
CA ASP A 63 -1.13 21.69 -42.71
C ASP A 63 -0.25 22.76 -42.06
N SER A 64 -0.53 24.04 -42.36
CA SER A 64 0.24 25.17 -41.86
C SER A 64 0.18 25.32 -40.35
N ASN A 65 -0.94 24.96 -39.71
CA ASN A 65 -1.11 25.08 -38.27
C ASN A 65 -0.27 24.02 -37.54
N ILE A 66 -0.13 22.82 -38.12
CA ILE A 66 0.76 21.77 -37.59
C ILE A 66 2.22 22.23 -37.68
N LEU A 67 2.61 22.80 -38.82
CA LEU A 67 3.98 23.31 -39.01
C LEU A 67 4.30 24.51 -38.11
N GLU A 68 3.32 25.37 -37.82
CA GLU A 68 3.45 26.48 -36.88
C GLU A 68 3.61 25.98 -35.44
N ALA A 69 2.74 25.04 -35.01
CA ALA A 69 2.81 24.46 -33.67
C ALA A 69 4.13 23.71 -33.39
N LEU A 70 4.77 23.17 -34.43
CA LEU A 70 6.02 22.40 -34.34
C LEU A 70 7.21 23.17 -34.94
N SER A 71 7.13 24.49 -35.08
CA SER A 71 8.15 25.28 -35.78
C SER A 71 9.53 25.14 -35.13
N LYS A 72 9.59 25.19 -33.79
CA LYS A 72 10.83 25.01 -33.01
C LYS A 72 11.60 23.75 -33.42
N TYR A 73 10.89 22.65 -33.60
CA TYR A 73 11.46 21.35 -33.95
C TYR A 73 12.05 21.30 -35.35
N THR A 74 11.40 22.01 -36.28
CA THR A 74 11.94 22.11 -37.64
C THR A 74 13.11 23.08 -37.74
N GLU A 75 13.18 24.08 -36.87
CA GLU A 75 14.29 25.06 -36.81
C GLU A 75 15.53 24.47 -36.13
N GLU A 76 15.33 23.64 -35.10
CA GLU A 76 16.40 23.01 -34.30
C GLU A 76 16.90 21.67 -34.88
N PHE A 77 16.31 21.21 -35.99
CA PHE A 77 16.69 19.95 -36.64
C PHE A 77 18.18 19.91 -37.04
N TYR A 78 18.88 18.89 -36.55
CA TYR A 78 20.30 18.68 -36.83
C TYR A 78 20.52 18.06 -38.22
N ALA A 79 20.59 18.91 -39.25
CA ALA A 79 20.77 18.51 -40.65
C ALA A 79 22.00 17.61 -40.95
N LYS A 80 22.96 17.52 -40.04
CA LYS A 80 24.15 16.64 -40.16
C LYS A 80 23.96 15.25 -39.54
N GLY A 81 22.93 15.03 -38.74
CA GLY A 81 22.70 13.75 -38.06
C GLY A 81 22.32 12.61 -39.01
N LEU A 82 21.69 12.94 -40.13
CA LEU A 82 21.31 12.00 -41.20
C LEU A 82 21.73 12.57 -42.57
N ASN A 83 22.24 11.71 -43.45
CA ASN A 83 22.47 12.10 -44.83
C ASN A 83 21.18 12.00 -45.67
N GLU A 84 21.19 12.58 -46.88
CA GLU A 84 19.97 12.66 -47.71
C GLU A 84 19.43 11.28 -48.13
N THR A 85 20.29 10.27 -48.31
CA THR A 85 19.86 8.90 -48.61
C THR A 85 19.12 8.28 -47.42
N GLU A 86 19.65 8.44 -46.21
CA GLU A 86 19.04 7.97 -44.97
C GLU A 86 17.71 8.69 -44.69
N LEU A 87 17.68 10.01 -44.91
CA LEU A 87 16.48 10.82 -44.70
C LEU A 87 15.39 10.51 -45.73
N THR A 88 15.76 10.25 -46.98
CA THR A 88 14.85 9.75 -48.03
C THR A 88 14.30 8.37 -47.66
N PHE A 89 15.14 7.48 -47.12
CA PHE A 89 14.70 6.17 -46.64
C PHE A 89 13.67 6.30 -45.52
N LEU A 90 13.92 7.15 -44.51
CA LEU A 90 12.95 7.39 -43.43
C LEU A 90 11.65 8.02 -43.94
N THR A 91 11.74 8.96 -44.90
CA THR A 91 10.57 9.59 -45.56
C THR A 91 9.69 8.55 -46.26
N ASN A 92 10.30 7.60 -46.98
CA ASN A 92 9.58 6.53 -47.67
C ASN A 92 8.96 5.50 -46.71
N ASN A 93 9.44 5.42 -45.47
CA ASN A 93 8.94 4.51 -44.43
C ASN A 93 8.30 5.27 -43.26
N PHE A 94 7.71 6.44 -43.53
CA PHE A 94 7.26 7.35 -42.48
C PHE A 94 6.22 6.74 -41.52
N ALA A 95 5.33 5.87 -42.01
CA ALA A 95 4.38 5.14 -41.17
C ALA A 95 5.07 4.24 -40.13
N GLU A 96 6.15 3.55 -40.55
CA GLU A 96 6.96 2.69 -39.67
C GLU A 96 7.78 3.53 -38.69
N VAL A 97 8.35 4.67 -39.14
CA VAL A 97 9.04 5.63 -38.27
C VAL A 97 8.11 6.16 -37.18
N SER A 98 6.92 6.62 -37.56
CA SER A 98 5.92 7.13 -36.62
C SER A 98 5.53 6.05 -35.61
N THR A 99 5.23 4.84 -36.07
CA THR A 99 4.88 3.70 -35.20
C THR A 99 6.01 3.39 -34.22
N TYR A 100 7.25 3.34 -34.70
CA TYR A 100 8.42 3.09 -33.87
C TYR A 100 8.57 4.16 -32.80
N ILE A 101 8.58 5.45 -33.18
CA ILE A 101 8.73 6.56 -32.24
C ILE A 101 7.64 6.55 -31.16
N PHE A 102 6.37 6.50 -31.54
CA PHE A 102 5.25 6.51 -30.60
C PHE A 102 5.19 5.27 -29.69
N SER A 103 5.90 4.18 -30.00
CA SER A 103 5.90 2.96 -29.16
C SER A 103 6.58 3.15 -27.80
N TYR A 104 7.53 4.09 -27.69
CA TYR A 104 8.23 4.44 -26.44
C TYR A 104 8.08 5.93 -26.07
N PHE A 105 7.85 6.80 -27.06
CA PHE A 105 7.70 8.24 -26.87
C PHE A 105 6.43 8.61 -26.09
N ALA A 106 5.29 7.96 -26.39
CA ALA A 106 4.01 8.34 -25.82
C ALA A 106 4.00 8.26 -24.28
N ASP A 107 4.58 7.19 -23.71
CA ASP A 107 4.56 6.97 -22.27
C ASP A 107 5.49 7.96 -21.52
N LYS A 108 6.66 8.29 -22.10
CA LYS A 108 7.56 9.36 -21.61
C LYS A 108 6.86 10.71 -21.65
N TYR A 109 6.28 11.03 -22.80
CA TYR A 109 5.72 12.35 -23.09
C TYR A 109 4.46 12.67 -22.27
N TYR A 110 3.56 11.69 -22.05
CA TYR A 110 2.45 11.86 -21.11
C TYR A 110 2.92 12.05 -19.66
N GLY A 111 3.98 11.35 -19.23
CA GLY A 111 4.52 11.41 -17.88
C GLY A 111 5.24 12.72 -17.55
N GLU A 112 6.06 13.24 -18.47
CA GLU A 112 6.95 14.38 -18.23
C GLU A 112 6.25 15.75 -18.45
N HIS A 113 5.38 15.87 -19.46
CA HIS A 113 4.85 17.18 -19.87
C HIS A 113 3.43 17.50 -19.38
N LEU A 114 2.62 16.48 -19.04
CA LEU A 114 1.17 16.65 -18.82
C LEU A 114 0.68 16.24 -17.43
N GLY A 115 1.52 15.54 -16.66
CA GLY A 115 1.16 15.05 -15.34
C GLY A 115 -0.15 14.24 -15.36
N SER A 116 -1.09 14.56 -14.47
CA SER A 116 -2.34 13.78 -14.26
C SER A 116 -3.50 14.12 -15.21
N LEU A 117 -3.30 15.01 -16.20
CA LEU A 117 -4.38 15.57 -17.03
C LEU A 117 -4.78 14.67 -18.20
N LEU A 118 -3.80 14.10 -18.90
CA LEU A 118 -4.01 13.17 -20.02
C LEU A 118 -3.33 11.84 -19.74
N ASN A 119 -3.97 10.75 -20.17
CA ASN A 119 -3.44 9.40 -20.02
C ASN A 119 -3.71 8.59 -21.27
N LYS A 120 -2.79 7.68 -21.58
CA LYS A 120 -3.01 6.64 -22.57
C LYS A 120 -4.19 5.76 -22.15
N PRO A 121 -5.13 5.43 -23.06
CA PRO A 121 -6.21 4.50 -22.75
C PRO A 121 -5.68 3.18 -22.20
N THR A 122 -6.28 2.72 -21.11
CA THR A 122 -5.94 1.41 -20.57
C THR A 122 -6.45 0.30 -21.50
N LYS A 123 -5.86 -0.89 -21.39
CA LYS A 123 -6.34 -2.08 -22.11
C LYS A 123 -7.85 -2.31 -21.89
N LYS A 124 -8.33 -2.08 -20.67
CA LYS A 124 -9.73 -2.28 -20.31
C LYS A 124 -10.66 -1.27 -20.98
N VAL A 125 -10.26 -0.01 -21.06
CA VAL A 125 -10.97 1.03 -21.83
C VAL A 125 -11.08 0.61 -23.30
N ASN A 126 -9.99 0.15 -23.91
CA ASN A 126 -10.00 -0.32 -25.31
C ASN A 126 -10.94 -1.51 -25.53
N GLU A 127 -10.97 -2.48 -24.61
CA GLU A 127 -11.91 -3.61 -24.66
C GLU A 127 -13.38 -3.15 -24.60
N ILE A 128 -13.69 -2.18 -23.74
CA ILE A 128 -15.04 -1.61 -23.62
C ILE A 128 -15.43 -0.90 -24.92
N ILE A 129 -14.54 -0.08 -25.48
CA ILE A 129 -14.82 0.62 -26.74
C ILE A 129 -14.99 -0.37 -27.89
N ALA A 130 -14.15 -1.41 -27.98
CA ALA A 130 -14.30 -2.45 -29.00
C ALA A 130 -15.66 -3.17 -28.94
N SER A 131 -16.27 -3.27 -27.75
CA SER A 131 -17.61 -3.84 -27.57
C SER A 131 -18.74 -2.97 -28.16
N ALA A 132 -18.47 -1.70 -28.51
CA ALA A 132 -19.45 -0.80 -29.07
C ALA A 132 -19.94 -1.21 -30.48
N LYS A 133 -19.22 -2.11 -31.17
CA LYS A 133 -19.46 -2.59 -32.54
C LYS A 133 -19.48 -1.43 -33.55
N ILE A 134 -18.35 -0.75 -33.64
CA ILE A 134 -18.13 0.36 -34.57
C ILE A 134 -17.91 -0.20 -35.98
N GLU A 135 -18.63 0.34 -36.97
CA GLU A 135 -18.55 -0.06 -38.38
C GLU A 135 -17.60 0.84 -39.18
N ASP A 136 -17.01 0.28 -40.24
CA ASP A 136 -16.15 1.05 -41.15
C ASP A 136 -16.93 2.21 -41.77
N GLY A 137 -16.28 3.39 -41.85
CA GLY A 137 -16.87 4.61 -42.40
C GLY A 137 -17.75 5.41 -41.43
N GLU A 138 -18.00 4.93 -40.21
CA GLU A 138 -18.67 5.73 -39.18
C GLU A 138 -17.81 6.95 -38.77
N THR A 139 -18.49 8.04 -38.38
CA THR A 139 -17.83 9.22 -37.83
C THR A 139 -17.74 9.12 -36.31
N ILE A 140 -16.51 9.08 -35.78
CA ILE A 140 -16.24 8.99 -34.34
C ILE A 140 -15.72 10.32 -33.86
N PHE A 141 -16.40 10.91 -32.88
CA PHE A 141 -15.90 12.06 -32.15
C PHE A 141 -15.19 11.63 -30.86
N ILE A 142 -13.96 12.09 -30.67
CA ILE A 142 -13.16 11.87 -29.47
C ILE A 142 -13.01 13.19 -28.72
N GLY A 143 -13.52 13.24 -27.49
CA GLY A 143 -13.51 14.46 -26.66
C GLY A 143 -12.10 15.00 -26.44
N CYS A 144 -11.15 14.13 -26.11
CA CYS A 144 -9.73 14.48 -26.04
C CYS A 144 -8.86 13.39 -26.68
N SER A 145 -8.29 13.69 -27.85
CA SER A 145 -7.54 12.72 -28.63
C SER A 145 -6.07 12.58 -28.22
N GLY A 146 -5.49 13.55 -27.52
CA GLY A 146 -4.07 13.55 -27.15
C GLY A 146 -3.16 13.28 -28.36
N LEU A 147 -2.25 12.30 -28.22
CA LEU A 147 -1.36 11.82 -29.29
C LEU A 147 -2.04 10.86 -30.29
N GLY A 148 -3.37 10.78 -30.32
CA GLY A 148 -4.14 9.97 -31.26
C GLY A 148 -4.33 8.50 -30.86
N ASP A 149 -4.03 8.11 -29.61
CA ASP A 149 -4.03 6.69 -29.20
C ASP A 149 -5.39 5.99 -29.42
N LEU A 150 -6.50 6.65 -29.10
CA LEU A 150 -7.84 6.12 -29.36
C LEU A 150 -8.19 6.10 -30.84
N ALA A 151 -7.81 7.14 -31.58
CA ALA A 151 -8.08 7.26 -33.01
C ALA A 151 -7.38 6.15 -33.82
N MET A 152 -6.18 5.73 -33.39
CA MET A 152 -5.44 4.61 -33.98
C MET A 152 -6.18 3.26 -33.91
N LEU A 153 -7.19 3.12 -33.04
CA LEU A 153 -8.02 1.90 -32.95
C LEU A 153 -9.02 1.79 -34.10
N PHE A 154 -9.28 2.87 -34.84
CA PHE A 154 -10.35 2.97 -35.83
C PHE A 154 -9.83 3.46 -37.19
N PRO A 155 -8.91 2.72 -37.85
CA PRO A 155 -8.24 3.19 -39.06
C PRO A 155 -9.16 3.41 -40.26
N ASN A 156 -10.32 2.76 -40.28
CA ASN A 156 -11.31 2.87 -41.36
C ASN A 156 -12.46 3.84 -41.05
N CYS A 157 -12.39 4.59 -39.97
CA CYS A 157 -13.42 5.54 -39.55
C CYS A 157 -12.99 6.98 -39.83
N ILE A 158 -13.97 7.90 -39.83
CA ILE A 158 -13.68 9.33 -39.88
C ILE A 158 -13.52 9.83 -38.45
N ILE A 159 -12.31 10.24 -38.08
CA ILE A 159 -12.03 10.70 -36.72
C ILE A 159 -12.25 12.19 -36.64
N LYS A 160 -13.09 12.62 -35.68
CA LYS A 160 -13.23 14.02 -35.27
C LYS A 160 -12.89 14.17 -33.81
N GLY A 161 -12.57 15.38 -33.38
CA GLY A 161 -12.40 15.61 -31.95
C GLY A 161 -11.69 16.89 -31.57
N TYR A 162 -11.36 16.98 -30.29
CA TYR A 162 -10.44 17.97 -29.77
C TYR A 162 -9.18 17.31 -29.22
N SER A 163 -8.10 18.06 -29.11
CA SER A 163 -6.92 17.67 -28.34
C SER A 163 -6.51 18.82 -27.42
N PHE A 164 -6.05 18.48 -26.22
CA PHE A 164 -5.71 19.45 -25.18
C PHE A 164 -4.64 20.44 -25.66
N ALA A 165 -4.86 21.72 -25.38
CA ALA A 165 -3.90 22.79 -25.62
C ALA A 165 -3.43 23.31 -24.25
N VAL A 166 -2.12 23.36 -24.03
CA VAL A 166 -1.53 23.93 -22.81
C VAL A 166 -1.27 25.42 -23.06
N GLU A 167 -1.68 26.30 -22.14
CA GLU A 167 -1.18 27.68 -22.11
C GLU A 167 0.27 27.69 -21.60
N GLY A 168 1.21 28.18 -22.41
CA GLY A 168 2.64 28.17 -22.09
C GLY A 168 3.52 28.10 -23.34
N PRO A 169 4.83 27.82 -23.25
CA PRO A 169 5.73 27.77 -24.41
C PRO A 169 5.46 26.60 -25.38
N TYR A 170 4.50 25.71 -25.09
CA TYR A 170 4.20 24.46 -25.82
C TYR A 170 2.73 24.42 -26.34
N ILE A 171 2.24 25.54 -26.88
CA ILE A 171 0.86 25.65 -27.37
C ILE A 171 0.64 24.68 -28.55
N ASN A 172 -0.40 23.85 -28.45
CA ASN A 172 -0.89 22.92 -29.49
C ASN A 172 0.08 21.79 -29.91
N GLU A 173 1.19 21.59 -29.20
CA GLU A 173 2.21 20.61 -29.58
C GLU A 173 1.67 19.17 -29.63
N ILE A 174 0.97 18.74 -28.58
CA ILE A 174 0.35 17.40 -28.47
C ILE A 174 -0.64 17.15 -29.60
N TRP A 175 -1.46 18.15 -29.90
CA TRP A 175 -2.39 18.10 -31.02
C TRP A 175 -1.65 17.87 -32.34
N ALA A 176 -0.61 18.66 -32.61
CA ALA A 176 0.15 18.59 -33.86
C ALA A 176 0.87 17.24 -34.01
N LEU A 177 1.52 16.74 -32.95
CA LEU A 177 2.16 15.42 -32.94
C LEU A 177 1.15 14.29 -33.15
N GLY A 178 -0.03 14.38 -32.52
CA GLY A 178 -1.13 13.45 -32.73
C GLY A 178 -1.64 13.46 -34.18
N GLN A 179 -1.77 14.63 -34.81
CA GLN A 179 -2.15 14.73 -36.22
C GLN A 179 -1.09 14.13 -37.16
N ILE A 180 0.19 14.35 -36.88
CA ILE A 180 1.28 13.72 -37.63
C ILE A 180 1.19 12.20 -37.56
N ARG A 181 0.90 11.64 -36.38
CA ARG A 181 0.73 10.19 -36.20
C ARG A 181 -0.41 9.63 -37.03
N LEU A 182 -1.57 10.29 -37.00
CA LEU A 182 -2.74 9.87 -37.77
C LEU A 182 -2.51 9.98 -39.27
N PHE A 183 -1.86 11.07 -39.71
CA PHE A 183 -1.43 11.25 -41.10
C PHE A 183 -0.49 10.13 -41.56
N ALA A 184 0.52 9.79 -40.74
CA ALA A 184 1.46 8.71 -41.05
C ALA A 184 0.77 7.34 -41.15
N ALA A 185 -0.28 7.11 -40.37
CA ALA A 185 -1.11 5.91 -40.42
C ALA A 185 -2.14 5.91 -41.56
N GLY A 186 -2.28 7.01 -42.31
CA GLY A 186 -3.29 7.16 -43.36
C GLY A 186 -4.72 7.30 -42.84
N ILE A 187 -4.89 7.70 -41.58
CA ILE A 187 -6.20 7.85 -40.93
C ILE A 187 -6.73 9.25 -41.24
N LEU A 188 -7.98 9.32 -41.71
CA LEU A 188 -8.67 10.57 -41.95
C LEU A 188 -9.11 11.19 -40.63
N SER A 189 -8.47 12.29 -40.25
CA SER A 189 -8.76 13.00 -39.01
C SER A 189 -9.06 14.48 -39.20
N GLU A 190 -10.07 14.95 -38.48
CA GLU A 190 -10.46 16.34 -38.32
C GLU A 190 -10.43 16.62 -36.81
N ILE A 191 -9.25 16.81 -36.24
CA ILE A 191 -9.09 17.09 -34.81
C ILE A 191 -8.65 18.53 -34.68
N LEU A 192 -9.29 19.28 -33.79
CA LEU A 192 -8.97 20.67 -33.54
C LEU A 192 -8.21 20.82 -32.20
N PRO A 193 -7.34 21.83 -32.06
CA PRO A 193 -6.86 22.22 -30.74
C PRO A 193 -8.06 22.64 -29.87
N TYR A 194 -8.01 22.34 -28.57
CA TYR A 194 -9.11 22.63 -27.65
C TYR A 194 -9.44 24.14 -27.66
N PRO A 195 -10.66 24.56 -28.03
CA PRO A 195 -10.97 25.97 -28.19
C PRO A 195 -11.11 26.68 -26.83
N GLU A 196 -10.55 27.89 -26.71
CA GLU A 196 -10.76 28.79 -25.55
C GLU A 196 -12.25 29.13 -25.36
N ASP A 197 -13.03 29.15 -26.45
CA ASP A 197 -14.42 29.56 -26.46
C ASP A 197 -15.35 28.36 -26.76
N LYS A 198 -15.84 27.73 -25.69
CA LYS A 198 -16.63 26.48 -25.63
C LYS A 198 -17.96 26.46 -26.42
N GLY A 199 -18.33 27.56 -27.08
CA GLY A 199 -19.72 27.82 -27.50
C GLY A 199 -20.04 27.95 -28.99
N SER A 200 -19.09 28.02 -29.93
CA SER A 200 -19.42 28.63 -31.24
C SER A 200 -19.67 27.70 -32.44
N LYS A 201 -19.19 26.44 -32.46
CA LYS A 201 -19.47 25.50 -33.57
C LYS A 201 -19.67 24.06 -33.11
N PRO A 202 -20.81 23.42 -33.43
CA PRO A 202 -21.07 22.06 -33.00
C PRO A 202 -20.36 21.06 -33.91
N TYR A 203 -19.09 20.81 -33.58
CA TYR A 203 -18.18 19.96 -34.35
C TYR A 203 -18.50 18.45 -34.27
N TRP A 204 -19.31 18.08 -33.28
CA TRP A 204 -19.72 16.71 -32.96
C TRP A 204 -21.12 16.33 -33.48
N ASN A 205 -21.88 17.26 -34.08
CA ASN A 205 -23.31 17.04 -34.36
C ASN A 205 -23.60 15.95 -35.41
N ASP A 206 -22.65 15.70 -36.31
CA ASP A 206 -22.76 14.67 -37.35
C ASP A 206 -22.13 13.33 -36.95
N ALA A 207 -21.54 13.24 -35.76
CA ALA A 207 -20.92 12.00 -35.27
C ALA A 207 -21.96 10.88 -35.08
N ASP A 208 -21.56 9.67 -35.46
CA ASP A 208 -22.30 8.44 -35.20
C ASP A 208 -21.99 7.92 -33.79
N ILE A 209 -20.75 8.13 -33.35
CA ILE A 209 -20.24 7.69 -32.05
C ILE A 209 -19.46 8.81 -31.38
N ILE A 210 -19.65 8.94 -30.07
CA ILE A 210 -18.93 9.92 -29.24
C ILE A 210 -18.23 9.16 -28.12
N ILE A 211 -16.93 9.41 -27.93
CA ILE A 211 -16.10 8.85 -26.86
C ILE A 211 -15.52 10.01 -26.07
N ASP A 212 -15.82 10.12 -24.78
CA ASP A 212 -15.31 11.19 -23.90
C ASP A 212 -14.86 10.63 -22.54
N GLY A 213 -13.85 11.28 -21.93
CA GLY A 213 -13.25 10.88 -20.65
C GLY A 213 -12.36 9.62 -20.69
N ALA A 214 -12.15 9.01 -21.86
CA ALA A 214 -11.37 7.78 -22.01
C ALA A 214 -9.85 7.97 -21.91
N SER A 215 -9.36 9.20 -22.14
CA SER A 215 -7.94 9.57 -22.15
C SER A 215 -7.62 10.83 -21.35
N SER A 216 -8.59 11.32 -20.58
CA SER A 216 -8.50 12.59 -19.86
C SER A 216 -9.14 12.50 -18.48
N SER A 217 -8.62 13.27 -17.52
CA SER A 217 -9.22 13.37 -16.17
C SER A 217 -10.43 14.30 -16.11
N PHE A 218 -10.78 14.95 -17.23
CA PHE A 218 -11.91 15.86 -17.41
C PHE A 218 -12.74 15.47 -18.63
N LEU A 219 -13.97 15.96 -18.69
CA LEU A 219 -14.86 15.80 -19.85
C LEU A 219 -14.71 17.01 -20.77
N CYS A 220 -14.66 16.76 -22.08
CA CYS A 220 -14.58 17.82 -23.09
C CYS A 220 -15.96 18.30 -23.52
N LEU A 221 -16.97 17.46 -23.41
CA LEU A 221 -18.35 17.80 -23.74
C LEU A 221 -19.05 18.48 -22.57
N GLU A 222 -19.79 19.55 -22.89
CA GLU A 222 -20.64 20.26 -21.94
C GLU A 222 -22.12 19.88 -22.07
N GLU A 223 -22.91 20.20 -21.05
CA GLU A 223 -24.35 19.88 -20.96
C GLU A 223 -25.14 20.28 -22.23
N ALA A 224 -24.92 21.50 -22.73
CA ALA A 224 -25.66 22.04 -23.89
C ALA A 224 -25.36 21.31 -25.20
N GLN A 225 -24.20 20.65 -25.29
CA GLN A 225 -23.69 19.99 -26.50
C GLN A 225 -24.33 18.61 -26.69
N ILE A 226 -24.64 17.94 -25.58
CA ILE A 226 -25.28 16.62 -25.52
C ILE A 226 -26.72 16.64 -26.04
N GLN A 227 -27.45 17.73 -25.78
CA GLN A 227 -28.81 17.87 -26.30
C GLN A 227 -28.87 17.98 -27.83
N GLN A 228 -27.75 18.29 -28.49
CA GLN A 228 -27.68 18.50 -29.93
C GLN A 228 -27.25 17.24 -30.71
N MET A 229 -26.90 16.14 -30.02
CA MET A 229 -26.48 14.89 -30.67
C MET A 229 -27.53 14.39 -31.68
N LYS A 230 -27.08 13.87 -32.81
CA LYS A 230 -27.93 13.20 -33.80
C LYS A 230 -28.76 12.07 -33.15
N PRO A 231 -30.05 11.91 -33.49
CA PRO A 231 -30.82 10.74 -33.07
C PRO A 231 -30.14 9.43 -33.51
N GLY A 232 -29.96 8.50 -32.59
CA GLY A 232 -29.25 7.24 -32.86
C GLY A 232 -27.74 7.28 -32.64
N CYS A 233 -27.16 8.45 -32.33
CA CYS A 233 -25.76 8.57 -31.91
C CYS A 233 -25.51 7.73 -30.65
N ASN A 234 -24.41 6.98 -30.63
CA ASN A 234 -23.95 6.21 -29.47
C ASN A 234 -22.90 7.00 -28.69
N LEU A 235 -23.18 7.34 -27.44
CA LEU A 235 -22.22 7.93 -26.51
C LEU A 235 -21.59 6.85 -25.63
N LEU A 236 -20.27 6.89 -25.52
CA LEU A 236 -19.48 6.21 -24.49
C LEU A 236 -18.82 7.26 -23.60
N LEU A 237 -19.32 7.39 -22.38
CA LEU A 237 -18.83 8.35 -21.40
C LEU A 237 -18.07 7.62 -20.30
N PHE A 238 -16.77 7.88 -20.20
CA PHE A 238 -15.90 7.31 -19.18
C PHE A 238 -15.75 8.28 -18.02
N VAL A 239 -16.02 7.80 -16.81
CA VAL A 239 -16.04 8.61 -15.59
C VAL A 239 -15.34 7.87 -14.47
N ASN A 240 -14.35 8.51 -13.84
CA ASN A 240 -13.76 8.00 -12.61
C ASN A 240 -14.75 8.17 -11.44
N LYS A 241 -14.83 7.16 -10.57
CA LYS A 241 -15.63 7.16 -9.34
C LYS A 241 -15.44 8.43 -8.48
N GLN A 242 -14.22 8.96 -8.37
CA GLN A 242 -13.93 10.20 -7.62
C GLN A 242 -14.48 11.46 -8.32
N ASN A 243 -14.58 11.45 -9.66
CA ASN A 243 -15.11 12.58 -10.44
C ASN A 243 -16.64 12.57 -10.54
N THR A 244 -17.31 11.49 -10.11
CA THR A 244 -18.79 11.42 -10.06
C THR A 244 -19.41 12.38 -9.05
N ALA A 245 -18.61 12.97 -8.16
CA ALA A 245 -19.04 13.94 -7.15
C ALA A 245 -18.73 15.41 -7.52
N GLY A 246 -18.24 15.68 -8.74
CA GLY A 246 -18.00 17.02 -9.26
C GLY A 246 -19.20 17.55 -10.05
N ASP A 247 -19.48 18.86 -9.93
CA ASP A 247 -20.66 19.50 -10.50
C ASP A 247 -20.88 19.22 -12.00
N SER A 248 -19.81 19.07 -12.82
CA SER A 248 -19.94 18.89 -14.28
C SER A 248 -20.40 17.51 -14.74
N VAL A 249 -19.97 16.44 -14.07
CA VAL A 249 -20.33 15.06 -14.46
C VAL A 249 -21.73 14.70 -13.98
N VAL A 250 -22.11 15.20 -12.79
CA VAL A 250 -23.44 15.04 -12.21
C VAL A 250 -24.50 15.62 -13.14
N ASP A 251 -24.26 16.79 -13.72
CA ASP A 251 -25.21 17.45 -14.62
C ASP A 251 -25.42 16.67 -15.92
N ILE A 252 -24.34 16.16 -16.52
CA ILE A 252 -24.40 15.34 -17.73
C ILE A 252 -25.13 14.01 -17.47
N ALA A 253 -24.73 13.29 -16.43
CA ALA A 253 -25.32 12.03 -16.01
C ALA A 253 -26.84 12.17 -15.75
N LYS A 254 -27.22 13.20 -14.99
CA LYS A 254 -28.63 13.51 -14.67
C LYS A 254 -29.48 13.68 -15.92
N LYS A 255 -29.01 14.38 -16.95
CA LYS A 255 -29.77 14.59 -18.19
C LYS A 255 -30.00 13.30 -18.96
N PHE A 256 -29.02 12.39 -18.99
CA PHE A 256 -29.20 11.09 -19.63
C PHE A 256 -30.21 10.20 -18.89
N VAL A 257 -30.24 10.29 -17.56
CA VAL A 257 -31.27 9.66 -16.73
C VAL A 257 -32.64 10.27 -17.04
N GLU A 258 -32.77 11.61 -17.01
CA GLU A 258 -34.03 12.33 -17.31
C GLU A 258 -34.57 12.03 -18.71
N ALA A 259 -33.68 11.91 -19.70
CA ALA A 259 -34.03 11.62 -21.08
C ALA A 259 -34.30 10.13 -21.36
N GLY A 260 -34.08 9.23 -20.40
CA GLY A 260 -34.27 7.78 -20.59
C GLY A 260 -33.38 7.20 -21.68
N CYS A 261 -32.20 7.78 -21.87
CA CYS A 261 -31.29 7.50 -22.99
C CYS A 261 -30.13 6.57 -22.61
N ILE A 262 -30.03 6.14 -21.35
CA ILE A 262 -28.97 5.22 -20.91
C ILE A 262 -29.34 3.79 -21.32
N ASN A 263 -28.42 3.11 -21.98
CA ASN A 263 -28.59 1.71 -22.40
C ASN A 263 -27.85 0.76 -21.46
N SER A 264 -26.64 1.12 -21.03
CA SER A 264 -25.86 0.31 -20.10
C SER A 264 -24.91 1.14 -19.26
N ILE A 265 -24.61 0.64 -18.05
CA ILE A 265 -23.56 1.20 -17.20
C ILE A 265 -22.65 0.06 -16.75
N THR A 266 -21.35 0.22 -16.99
CA THR A 266 -20.34 -0.81 -16.70
C THR A 266 -19.28 -0.26 -15.77
N SER A 267 -19.08 -0.87 -14.61
CA SER A 267 -17.95 -0.56 -13.70
C SER A 267 -16.76 -1.45 -14.00
N PHE A 268 -15.56 -0.87 -13.89
CA PHE A 268 -14.30 -1.55 -14.12
C PHE A 268 -13.15 -0.88 -13.35
N GLU A 269 -12.04 -1.61 -13.26
CA GLU A 269 -10.81 -1.15 -12.61
C GLU A 269 -9.75 -0.79 -13.65
N GLU A 270 -9.07 0.32 -13.41
CA GLU A 270 -7.95 0.82 -14.20
C GLU A 270 -6.68 0.79 -13.34
N SER A 271 -5.67 0.06 -13.77
CA SER A 271 -4.32 0.19 -13.21
C SER A 271 -3.75 1.54 -13.65
N ASN A 272 -3.54 2.43 -12.69
CA ASN A 272 -2.92 3.72 -12.99
C ASN A 272 -1.45 3.68 -12.53
N ASN A 273 -0.52 3.59 -13.48
CA ASN A 273 0.93 3.56 -13.22
C ASN A 273 1.47 4.98 -12.96
N PHE A 274 0.82 5.73 -12.07
CA PHE A 274 1.23 7.09 -11.74
C PHE A 274 2.08 7.08 -10.46
N LEU A 275 3.32 7.58 -10.54
CA LEU A 275 4.25 7.75 -9.41
C LEU A 275 4.65 6.47 -8.66
N GLY A 276 4.87 5.34 -9.35
CA GLY A 276 5.47 4.13 -8.75
C GLY A 276 4.65 3.47 -7.63
N ASN A 277 3.40 3.89 -7.42
CA ASN A 277 2.45 3.24 -6.53
C ASN A 277 1.32 2.65 -7.37
N ASP A 278 1.16 1.32 -7.33
CA ASP A 278 0.05 0.60 -7.94
C ASP A 278 -1.29 0.98 -7.29
N PHE A 279 -1.87 2.11 -7.69
CA PHE A 279 -3.24 2.48 -7.34
C PHE A 279 -4.19 2.05 -8.45
N VAL A 280 -5.11 1.15 -8.10
CA VAL A 280 -6.22 0.76 -8.96
C VAL A 280 -7.33 1.79 -8.82
N LYS A 281 -7.68 2.48 -9.91
CA LYS A 281 -8.79 3.43 -9.97
C LYS A 281 -10.07 2.69 -10.38
N LYS A 282 -11.18 3.01 -9.75
CA LYS A 282 -12.50 2.51 -10.17
C LYS A 282 -13.18 3.52 -11.09
N SER A 283 -13.65 3.05 -12.24
CA SER A 283 -14.30 3.87 -13.26
C SER A 283 -15.63 3.24 -13.69
N ILE A 284 -16.52 4.07 -14.25
CA ILE A 284 -17.69 3.61 -15.01
C ILE A 284 -17.59 4.04 -16.47
N CYS A 285 -18.14 3.22 -17.34
CA CYS A 285 -18.53 3.59 -18.69
C CYS A 285 -20.05 3.64 -18.76
N ILE A 286 -20.60 4.81 -19.09
CA ILE A 286 -22.02 5.02 -19.36
C ILE A 286 -22.20 4.97 -20.88
N ARG A 287 -22.98 4.01 -21.36
CA ARG A 287 -23.40 3.94 -22.76
C ARG A 287 -24.80 4.53 -22.89
N ALA A 288 -24.93 5.56 -23.70
CA ALA A 288 -26.20 6.22 -23.94
C ALA A 288 -26.48 6.40 -25.43
N CYS A 289 -27.75 6.32 -25.81
CA CYS A 289 -28.24 6.59 -27.15
C CYS A 289 -29.58 7.31 -27.04
N LYS A 290 -29.86 8.26 -27.95
CA LYS A 290 -31.13 9.02 -27.98
C LYS A 290 -32.39 8.17 -28.30
N LYS A 291 -32.30 6.84 -28.27
CA LYS A 291 -33.45 5.93 -28.36
C LYS A 291 -33.80 5.46 -26.94
N ALA A 292 -35.07 5.61 -26.56
CA ALA A 292 -35.55 5.16 -25.26
C ALA A 292 -35.26 3.67 -25.06
N SER A 293 -34.54 3.36 -23.99
CA SER A 293 -34.37 1.98 -23.53
C SER A 293 -35.29 1.77 -22.32
N ASP A 294 -36.22 0.84 -22.43
CA ASP A 294 -37.09 0.47 -21.31
C ASP A 294 -36.30 -0.27 -20.21
N MET A 295 -35.21 -0.92 -20.60
CA MET A 295 -34.33 -1.70 -19.74
C MET A 295 -32.89 -1.21 -19.88
N ILE A 296 -32.13 -1.28 -18.78
CA ILE A 296 -30.74 -0.86 -18.70
C ILE A 296 -29.92 -2.02 -18.18
N LEU A 297 -28.83 -2.32 -18.89
CA LEU A 297 -27.88 -3.33 -18.47
C LEU A 297 -26.87 -2.73 -17.49
N PHE A 298 -26.89 -3.19 -16.25
CA PHE A 298 -25.85 -2.91 -15.28
C PHE A 298 -24.85 -4.06 -15.28
N LYS A 299 -23.56 -3.73 -15.35
CA LYS A 299 -22.48 -4.72 -15.33
C LYS A 299 -21.37 -4.28 -14.40
N ASN A 300 -20.91 -5.18 -13.55
CA ASN A 300 -19.69 -5.02 -12.77
C ASN A 300 -18.65 -6.00 -13.28
N GLU A 301 -17.61 -5.50 -13.95
CA GLU A 301 -16.54 -6.34 -14.51
C GLU A 301 -15.66 -7.00 -13.45
N ILE A 302 -15.63 -6.44 -12.22
CA ILE A 302 -14.82 -6.95 -11.11
C ILE A 302 -15.49 -8.21 -10.52
N THR A 303 -16.80 -8.14 -10.27
CA THR A 303 -17.55 -9.27 -9.70
C THR A 303 -18.09 -10.22 -10.77
N GLY A 304 -18.18 -9.78 -12.03
CA GLY A 304 -18.84 -10.49 -13.12
C GLY A 304 -20.38 -10.45 -13.03
N GLU A 305 -20.94 -9.69 -12.08
CA GLU A 305 -22.39 -9.56 -11.94
C GLU A 305 -22.96 -8.67 -13.04
N GLU A 306 -24.04 -9.14 -13.66
CA GLU A 306 -24.80 -8.38 -14.65
C GLU A 306 -26.31 -8.53 -14.42
N LYS A 307 -27.06 -7.46 -14.67
CA LYS A 307 -28.50 -7.46 -14.52
C LYS A 307 -29.15 -6.41 -15.40
N GLU A 308 -30.21 -6.79 -16.09
CA GLU A 308 -31.11 -5.85 -16.74
C GLU A 308 -32.18 -5.37 -15.76
N LEU A 309 -32.34 -4.05 -15.66
CA LEU A 309 -33.30 -3.41 -14.78
C LEU A 309 -34.09 -2.31 -15.51
N PRO A 310 -35.35 -2.05 -15.12
CA PRO A 310 -36.15 -1.01 -15.77
C PRO A 310 -35.52 0.38 -15.64
N SER A 311 -35.58 1.21 -16.67
CA SER A 311 -34.92 2.53 -16.67
C SER A 311 -35.41 3.50 -15.57
N ASN A 312 -36.62 3.30 -15.05
CA ASN A 312 -37.20 4.11 -13.98
C ASN A 312 -36.53 3.96 -12.60
N ILE A 313 -35.65 2.97 -12.41
CA ILE A 313 -34.93 2.78 -11.15
C ILE A 313 -33.69 3.67 -11.03
N LEU A 314 -33.24 4.26 -12.14
CA LEU A 314 -32.03 5.09 -12.18
C LEU A 314 -32.14 6.28 -11.24
N ASP A 315 -31.10 6.46 -10.45
CA ASP A 315 -30.89 7.61 -9.60
C ASP A 315 -29.92 8.59 -10.27
N GLN A 316 -30.30 9.86 -10.31
CA GLN A 316 -29.51 10.92 -10.95
C GLN A 316 -28.20 11.21 -10.20
N THR A 317 -28.11 10.85 -8.91
CA THR A 317 -26.94 11.14 -8.08
C THR A 317 -26.00 9.95 -7.93
N ILE A 318 -26.42 8.75 -8.35
CA ILE A 318 -25.62 7.53 -8.24
C ILE A 318 -25.83 6.59 -9.42
N LEU A 319 -24.87 6.57 -10.33
CA LEU A 319 -24.90 5.69 -11.51
C LEU A 319 -24.04 4.43 -11.35
N TRP A 320 -23.46 4.22 -10.18
CA TRP A 320 -22.53 3.13 -9.94
C TRP A 320 -23.25 1.75 -10.02
N PRO A 321 -22.84 0.79 -10.88
CA PRO A 321 -23.54 -0.49 -11.07
C PRO A 321 -23.77 -1.28 -9.79
N SER A 322 -22.78 -1.35 -8.90
CA SER A 322 -22.93 -2.13 -7.66
C SER A 322 -24.09 -1.69 -6.79
N TYR A 323 -24.44 -0.40 -6.80
CA TYR A 323 -25.64 0.08 -6.11
C TYR A 323 -26.94 -0.58 -6.60
N TYR A 324 -27.05 -0.85 -7.90
CA TYR A 324 -28.22 -1.45 -8.53
C TYR A 324 -28.19 -2.99 -8.50
N LEU A 325 -26.99 -3.57 -8.42
CA LEU A 325 -26.77 -5.01 -8.35
C LEU A 325 -26.96 -5.53 -6.91
N THR A 326 -26.62 -4.74 -5.88
CA THR A 326 -26.83 -5.12 -4.47
C THR A 326 -28.31 -5.28 -4.14
N ALA A 327 -28.68 -6.44 -3.60
CA ALA A 327 -30.02 -6.67 -3.06
C ALA A 327 -30.27 -5.79 -1.82
N LYS A 328 -31.27 -4.92 -1.88
CA LYS A 328 -31.65 -4.08 -0.74
C LYS A 328 -32.58 -4.83 0.23
N PRO A 329 -32.40 -4.66 1.55
CA PRO A 329 -33.39 -5.12 2.53
C PRO A 329 -34.77 -4.51 2.26
N LYS A 330 -35.84 -5.28 2.48
CA LYS A 330 -37.23 -4.86 2.22
C LYS A 330 -37.83 -4.01 3.35
N GLU A 331 -37.28 -4.09 4.55
CA GLU A 331 -37.80 -3.45 5.76
C GLU A 331 -36.69 -2.65 6.45
N GLY A 332 -37.06 -1.51 7.03
CA GLY A 332 -36.15 -0.62 7.74
C GLY A 332 -36.39 0.86 7.40
N MET A 333 -35.47 1.70 7.83
CA MET A 333 -35.41 3.13 7.50
C MET A 333 -34.06 3.45 6.85
N SER A 334 -33.95 4.63 6.26
CA SER A 334 -32.68 5.06 5.68
C SER A 334 -31.65 5.44 6.75
N LEU A 335 -30.36 5.21 6.52
CA LEU A 335 -29.30 5.66 7.41
C LEU A 335 -29.33 7.18 7.62
N SER A 336 -29.63 7.94 6.57
CA SER A 336 -29.77 9.40 6.63
C SER A 336 -30.88 9.89 7.57
N GLU A 337 -31.79 9.02 7.99
CA GLU A 337 -32.84 9.36 8.95
C GLU A 337 -32.28 9.46 10.39
N ILE A 338 -31.18 8.75 10.71
CA ILE A 338 -30.59 8.72 12.06
C ILE A 338 -29.26 9.48 12.18
N VAL A 339 -28.60 9.80 11.07
CA VAL A 339 -27.35 10.58 11.04
C VAL A 339 -27.37 11.65 9.95
N SER A 340 -26.53 12.67 10.12
CA SER A 340 -26.22 13.68 9.10
C SER A 340 -24.77 13.55 8.65
N PHE A 341 -24.49 13.82 7.38
CA PHE A 341 -23.11 13.84 6.87
C PHE A 341 -22.45 15.18 7.19
N GLN A 342 -21.22 15.13 7.71
CA GLN A 342 -20.37 16.31 7.87
C GLN A 342 -19.25 16.27 6.82
N ASP A 343 -19.32 17.17 5.84
CA ASP A 343 -18.22 17.33 4.89
C ASP A 343 -17.01 17.94 5.58
N LEU A 344 -15.93 17.18 5.65
CA LEU A 344 -14.68 17.61 6.24
C LEU A 344 -13.87 18.49 5.27
N ARG A 345 -14.22 18.61 3.99
CA ARG A 345 -13.44 19.42 3.04
C ARG A 345 -13.63 20.92 3.31
N PRO A 346 -12.55 21.70 3.36
CA PRO A 346 -12.65 23.14 3.59
C PRO A 346 -13.30 23.81 2.38
N LYS A 347 -14.44 24.46 2.58
CA LYS A 347 -15.14 25.22 1.52
C LYS A 347 -14.40 26.50 1.08
N LYS A 348 -13.47 26.96 1.91
CA LYS A 348 -12.63 28.16 1.70
C LYS A 348 -11.27 27.90 2.35
N GLU A 349 -10.23 28.49 1.83
CA GLU A 349 -8.87 28.40 2.38
C GLU A 349 -8.79 28.87 3.85
N GLU A 350 -9.64 29.85 4.20
CA GLU A 350 -9.85 30.31 5.57
C GLU A 350 -10.38 29.24 6.55
N ASN A 351 -10.89 28.11 6.05
CA ASN A 351 -11.39 27.00 6.87
C ASN A 351 -10.35 25.89 7.09
N LEU A 352 -9.13 26.05 6.56
CA LEU A 352 -8.02 25.16 6.87
C LEU A 352 -7.68 25.26 8.36
N VAL A 353 -7.51 24.11 9.01
CA VAL A 353 -7.22 24.05 10.46
C VAL A 353 -5.82 24.58 10.74
N PHE A 354 -4.85 24.11 9.95
CA PHE A 354 -3.47 24.56 9.99
C PHE A 354 -3.25 25.44 8.76
N LYS A 355 -2.71 26.65 8.94
CA LYS A 355 -2.64 27.68 7.88
C LYS A 355 -1.26 28.26 7.66
N LYS A 356 -0.42 28.30 8.69
CA LYS A 356 0.86 28.98 8.60
C LYS A 356 1.87 28.02 8.01
N ILE A 357 2.36 28.38 6.84
CA ILE A 357 3.50 27.74 6.22
C ILE A 357 4.63 28.74 6.09
N LYS A 358 5.87 28.28 6.25
CA LYS A 358 7.06 29.06 5.98
C LYS A 358 8.00 28.22 5.12
N PHE A 359 8.56 28.84 4.09
CA PHE A 359 9.65 28.23 3.35
C PHE A 359 10.89 28.23 4.25
N ASN A 360 11.39 27.06 4.57
CA ASN A 360 12.61 26.90 5.33
C ASN A 360 13.79 26.87 4.35
N ASP A 361 14.53 27.98 4.28
CA ASP A 361 15.67 28.15 3.38
C ASP A 361 16.80 27.13 3.62
N GLU A 362 16.89 26.53 4.81
CA GLU A 362 17.90 25.51 5.14
C GLU A 362 17.50 24.10 4.69
N LYS A 363 16.20 23.84 4.52
CA LYS A 363 15.64 22.53 4.16
C LYS A 363 14.99 22.49 2.78
N GLU A 364 14.99 23.63 2.08
CA GLU A 364 14.32 23.87 0.80
C GLU A 364 12.86 23.36 0.76
N CYS A 365 12.18 23.38 1.91
CA CYS A 365 10.85 22.80 2.07
C CYS A 365 9.86 23.78 2.71
N ILE A 366 8.57 23.54 2.48
CA ILE A 366 7.50 24.29 3.12
C ILE A 366 7.18 23.61 4.46
N GLU A 367 7.51 24.27 5.57
CA GLU A 367 7.21 23.81 6.93
C GLU A 367 5.93 24.43 7.48
N TRP A 368 5.16 23.66 8.25
CA TRP A 368 3.98 24.15 8.95
C TRP A 368 4.37 24.77 10.30
N ILE A 369 4.01 26.04 10.51
CA ILE A 369 4.20 26.72 11.79
C ILE A 369 2.96 26.50 12.66
N LEU A 370 3.07 25.55 13.60
CA LEU A 370 2.05 25.30 14.62
C LEU A 370 2.31 26.11 15.89
N SER A 371 1.28 26.76 16.44
CA SER A 371 1.30 27.26 17.81
C SER A 371 1.34 26.11 18.83
N ASP A 372 1.76 26.39 20.07
CA ASP A 372 1.81 25.38 21.13
C ASP A 372 0.44 24.74 21.41
N LYS A 373 -0.64 25.47 21.14
CA LYS A 373 -2.02 24.97 21.23
C LYS A 373 -2.35 24.02 20.07
N GLU A 374 -1.99 24.40 18.84
CA GLU A 374 -2.20 23.56 17.64
C GLU A 374 -1.38 22.27 17.67
N LYS A 375 -0.15 22.32 18.19
CA LYS A 375 0.71 21.14 18.36
C LYS A 375 0.06 20.05 19.20
N ASN A 376 -0.79 20.43 20.16
CA ASN A 376 -1.41 19.50 21.10
C ASN A 376 -2.81 19.00 20.67
N ILE A 377 -3.31 19.42 19.50
CA ILE A 377 -4.60 18.92 18.97
C ILE A 377 -4.45 17.45 18.60
N LEU A 378 -5.37 16.60 19.03
CA LEU A 378 -5.30 15.16 18.78
C LEU A 378 -5.75 14.82 17.37
N VAL A 379 -4.99 13.94 16.71
CA VAL A 379 -5.21 13.48 15.34
C VAL A 379 -5.80 12.07 15.35
N VAL A 380 -6.86 11.86 14.56
CA VAL A 380 -7.41 10.53 14.26
C VAL A 380 -6.88 10.06 12.92
N ALA A 381 -6.10 8.99 12.95
CA ALA A 381 -5.54 8.31 11.79
C ALA A 381 -6.29 7.01 11.47
N PRO A 382 -6.09 6.42 10.27
CA PRO A 382 -6.80 5.19 9.87
C PRO A 382 -6.53 4.01 10.80
N THR A 383 -5.35 3.98 11.43
CA THR A 383 -4.93 2.98 12.42
C THR A 383 -5.72 3.03 13.72
N ASN A 384 -6.39 4.14 14.01
CA ASN A 384 -7.22 4.30 15.21
C ASN A 384 -8.66 3.77 15.02
N LEU A 385 -9.06 3.43 13.80
CA LEU A 385 -10.40 2.92 13.48
C LEU A 385 -10.41 1.38 13.56
N SER A 386 -11.56 0.78 13.91
CA SER A 386 -11.68 -0.67 14.09
C SER A 386 -12.79 -1.31 13.27
N THR A 387 -12.64 -2.61 13.01
CA THR A 387 -13.67 -3.47 12.41
C THR A 387 -14.65 -4.03 13.46
N ARG A 388 -14.37 -3.83 14.75
CA ARG A 388 -15.10 -4.36 15.90
C ARG A 388 -15.58 -3.21 16.79
N TYR A 389 -16.81 -3.32 17.30
CA TYR A 389 -17.44 -2.25 18.08
C TYR A 389 -16.71 -2.01 19.42
N GLU A 390 -16.24 -3.07 20.06
CA GLU A 390 -15.49 -3.05 21.33
C GLU A 390 -14.21 -2.18 21.25
N ASP A 391 -13.59 -2.10 20.08
CA ASP A 391 -12.35 -1.36 19.85
C ASP A 391 -12.60 -0.05 19.06
N ALA A 392 -13.85 0.25 18.69
CA ALA A 392 -14.19 1.41 17.87
C ALA A 392 -14.20 2.73 18.67
N LYS A 393 -14.05 2.69 20.00
CA LYS A 393 -14.02 3.91 20.81
C LYS A 393 -12.68 4.63 20.62
N LEU A 394 -12.73 5.87 20.15
CA LEU A 394 -11.55 6.72 20.05
C LEU A 394 -11.19 7.25 21.44
N CYS A 395 -10.18 6.63 22.06
CA CYS A 395 -9.65 7.01 23.36
C CYS A 395 -8.49 7.99 23.20
N LYS A 396 -8.48 9.06 24.01
CA LYS A 396 -7.46 10.11 23.97
C LYS A 396 -6.04 9.57 24.14
N GLU A 397 -5.90 8.52 24.94
CA GLU A 397 -4.62 7.87 25.25
C GLU A 397 -3.99 7.19 24.03
N ASN A 398 -4.77 6.92 22.99
CA ASN A 398 -4.34 6.22 21.77
C ASN A 398 -4.16 7.16 20.56
N LEU A 399 -4.41 8.46 20.73
CA LEU A 399 -4.30 9.45 19.66
C LEU A 399 -3.02 10.25 19.79
N HIS A 400 -2.39 10.53 18.64
CA HIS A 400 -1.18 11.32 18.57
C HIS A 400 -1.51 12.82 18.44
N PRO A 401 -0.69 13.71 19.01
CA PRO A 401 -0.83 15.14 18.83
C PRO A 401 -0.41 15.57 17.40
N ALA A 402 -0.98 16.65 16.87
CA ALA A 402 -0.70 17.14 15.52
C ALA A 402 0.75 17.62 15.34
N GLY A 403 1.43 18.00 16.42
CA GLY A 403 2.86 18.33 16.43
C GLY A 403 3.79 17.11 16.43
N ASP A 404 3.26 15.89 16.38
CA ASP A 404 4.06 14.68 16.20
C ASP A 404 4.70 14.68 14.78
N PRO A 405 6.02 14.41 14.65
CA PRO A 405 6.70 14.36 13.34
C PRO A 405 6.02 13.44 12.32
N LEU A 406 5.25 12.44 12.77
CA LEU A 406 4.45 11.58 11.91
C LEU A 406 3.50 12.34 10.97
N PHE A 407 3.05 13.54 11.34
CA PHE A 407 2.02 14.28 10.63
C PHE A 407 2.51 15.52 9.90
N GLU A 408 3.79 15.88 10.00
CA GLU A 408 4.35 17.15 9.51
C GLU A 408 3.99 17.43 8.04
N LYS A 409 4.06 16.42 7.18
CA LYS A 409 3.73 16.52 5.74
C LYS A 409 2.23 16.44 5.42
N GLN A 410 1.38 16.14 6.40
CA GLN A 410 -0.03 15.78 6.22
C GLN A 410 -0.99 16.79 6.87
N LEU A 411 -0.47 17.81 7.57
CA LEU A 411 -1.27 18.81 8.28
C LEU A 411 -2.31 19.50 7.39
N GLY A 412 -1.96 19.77 6.14
CA GLY A 412 -2.87 20.35 5.13
C GLY A 412 -4.04 19.46 4.74
N LEU A 413 -4.07 18.17 5.13
CA LEU A 413 -5.11 17.19 4.81
C LEU A 413 -6.13 16.98 5.95
N PHE A 414 -5.91 17.62 7.10
CA PHE A 414 -6.76 17.48 8.26
C PHE A 414 -7.89 18.51 8.29
N SER A 415 -8.94 18.12 9.02
CA SER A 415 -10.11 18.93 9.28
C SER A 415 -10.59 18.75 10.70
N ASN A 416 -11.11 19.84 11.28
CA ASN A 416 -11.48 19.89 12.69
C ASN A 416 -12.88 19.32 12.92
N ILE A 417 -13.03 18.60 14.02
CA ILE A 417 -14.27 17.99 14.48
C ILE A 417 -14.52 18.49 15.90
N MET A 418 -15.65 19.16 16.07
CA MET A 418 -16.04 19.84 17.32
C MET A 418 -17.26 19.21 18.00
N GLN A 419 -17.77 18.11 17.46
CA GLN A 419 -18.98 17.47 17.95
C GLN A 419 -18.88 15.94 17.87
N PRO A 420 -19.68 15.19 18.66
CA PRO A 420 -19.68 13.74 18.63
C PRO A 420 -20.01 13.19 17.25
N CYS A 421 -19.20 12.25 16.77
CA CYS A 421 -19.36 11.69 15.43
C CYS A 421 -18.84 10.24 15.35
N VAL A 422 -19.21 9.58 14.26
CA VAL A 422 -18.62 8.32 13.79
C VAL A 422 -17.83 8.61 12.53
N LEU A 423 -16.56 8.25 12.53
CA LEU A 423 -15.66 8.29 11.39
C LEU A 423 -15.60 6.93 10.73
N LEU A 424 -15.77 6.90 9.41
CA LEU A 424 -15.74 5.71 8.59
C LEU A 424 -14.64 5.79 7.54
N PHE A 425 -14.00 4.66 7.30
CA PHE A 425 -13.05 4.49 6.22
C PHE A 425 -13.09 3.05 5.73
N GLY A 426 -12.91 2.85 4.42
CA GLY A 426 -12.83 1.51 3.87
C GLY A 426 -11.97 1.42 2.62
N ARG A 427 -11.13 0.39 2.57
CA ARG A 427 -10.39 0.00 1.36
C ARG A 427 -10.41 -1.52 1.22
N LYS A 428 -10.73 -1.97 0.00
CA LYS A 428 -10.82 -3.39 -0.39
C LYS A 428 -11.84 -4.15 0.49
N ASP A 429 -11.36 -5.01 1.37
CA ASP A 429 -12.13 -5.90 2.23
C ASP A 429 -12.31 -5.35 3.66
N LYS A 430 -11.67 -4.23 3.98
CA LYS A 430 -11.63 -3.68 5.33
C LYS A 430 -12.48 -2.42 5.45
N PHE A 431 -13.62 -2.55 6.13
CA PHE A 431 -14.43 -1.43 6.60
C PHE A 431 -14.16 -1.19 8.09
N VAL A 432 -13.72 0.01 8.43
CA VAL A 432 -13.42 0.41 9.80
C VAL A 432 -14.26 1.62 10.21
N ALA A 433 -14.65 1.61 11.48
CA ALA A 433 -15.35 2.71 12.12
C ALA A 433 -14.64 3.09 13.42
N GLY A 434 -14.69 4.38 13.74
CA GLY A 434 -14.26 4.92 15.03
C GLY A 434 -15.27 5.95 15.50
N TYR A 435 -15.62 5.95 16.78
CA TYR A 435 -16.57 6.91 17.33
C TYR A 435 -15.95 7.70 18.46
N ILE A 436 -16.34 8.97 18.54
CA ILE A 436 -15.98 9.87 19.64
C ILE A 436 -17.26 10.45 20.25
N LYS A 437 -17.38 10.30 21.58
CA LYS A 437 -18.51 10.83 22.35
C LYS A 437 -18.13 12.11 23.08
N ASP A 438 -16.99 12.07 23.77
CA ASP A 438 -16.53 13.17 24.63
C ASP A 438 -15.32 13.82 23.95
N LEU A 439 -15.49 15.03 23.42
CA LEU A 439 -14.42 15.77 22.75
C LEU A 439 -13.71 16.74 23.71
N PRO A 440 -12.39 16.95 23.55
CA PRO A 440 -11.70 18.07 24.16
C PRO A 440 -12.33 19.41 23.75
N SER A 441 -12.14 20.47 24.55
CA SER A 441 -12.60 21.83 24.23
C SER A 441 -12.03 22.38 22.93
N GLU A 442 -10.84 21.90 22.55
CA GLU A 442 -10.13 22.24 21.30
C GLU A 442 -10.62 21.43 20.09
N GLY A 443 -11.47 20.43 20.31
CA GLY A 443 -11.84 19.44 19.30
C GLY A 443 -10.76 18.38 19.05
N ILE A 444 -10.95 17.64 17.97
CA ILE A 444 -9.96 16.71 17.39
C ILE A 444 -9.85 16.98 15.89
N VAL A 445 -8.80 16.51 15.24
CA VAL A 445 -8.68 16.56 13.79
C VAL A 445 -8.63 15.17 13.17
N ALA A 446 -9.15 15.04 11.96
CA ALA A 446 -9.12 13.79 11.21
C ALA A 446 -8.84 14.06 9.72
N TYR A 447 -8.43 13.02 9.00
CA TYR A 447 -8.24 13.09 7.55
C TYR A 447 -9.55 13.41 6.82
N ARG A 448 -9.50 14.32 5.84
CA ARG A 448 -10.64 14.66 4.96
C ARG A 448 -11.24 13.49 4.19
N GLN A 449 -10.48 12.40 4.07
CA GLN A 449 -10.91 11.20 3.36
C GLN A 449 -11.94 10.39 4.15
N PHE A 450 -12.04 10.59 5.47
CA PHE A 450 -13.01 9.88 6.30
C PHE A 450 -14.41 10.43 6.09
N ALA A 451 -15.37 9.52 5.90
CA ALA A 451 -16.77 9.88 5.99
C ALA A 451 -17.11 10.16 7.46
N CYS A 452 -17.60 11.37 7.74
CA CYS A 452 -17.94 11.81 9.10
C CYS A 452 -19.45 11.87 9.27
N LEU A 453 -19.97 11.04 10.19
CA LEU A 453 -21.40 10.92 10.47
C LEU A 453 -21.72 11.48 11.86
N VAL A 454 -22.64 12.43 11.89
CA VAL A 454 -23.08 13.09 13.10
C VAL A 454 -24.47 12.55 13.45
N PRO A 455 -24.64 11.86 14.59
CA PRO A 455 -25.96 11.40 15.03
C PRO A 455 -26.95 12.56 15.13
N LYS A 456 -28.20 12.33 14.68
CA LYS A 456 -29.27 13.32 14.89
C LYS A 456 -29.68 13.39 16.36
N GLU A 457 -30.42 14.42 16.72
CA GLU A 457 -30.93 14.63 18.07
C GLU A 457 -31.65 13.39 18.61
N GLY A 458 -31.35 12.99 19.85
CA GLY A 458 -31.90 11.80 20.49
C GLY A 458 -31.20 10.47 20.13
N ILE A 459 -30.26 10.46 19.19
CA ILE A 459 -29.51 9.26 18.79
C ILE A 459 -28.13 9.23 19.46
N ASP A 460 -27.80 8.15 20.17
CA ASP A 460 -26.48 7.98 20.78
C ASP A 460 -25.44 7.59 19.71
N VAL A 461 -24.28 8.27 19.71
CA VAL A 461 -23.17 7.98 18.78
C VAL A 461 -22.68 6.53 18.85
N ARG A 462 -22.77 5.90 20.03
CA ARG A 462 -22.38 4.50 20.23
C ARG A 462 -23.35 3.54 19.53
N TYR A 463 -24.64 3.86 19.54
CA TYR A 463 -25.65 3.08 18.81
C TYR A 463 -25.35 3.09 17.32
N VAL A 464 -25.08 4.28 16.76
CA VAL A 464 -24.71 4.42 15.34
C VAL A 464 -23.45 3.61 15.01
N ALA A 465 -22.41 3.68 15.83
CA ALA A 465 -21.17 2.93 15.62
C ALA A 465 -21.38 1.41 15.68
N ALA A 466 -22.11 0.93 16.69
CA ALA A 466 -22.47 -0.49 16.82
C ALA A 466 -23.29 -0.97 15.61
N LEU A 467 -24.25 -0.16 15.17
CA LEU A 467 -25.13 -0.46 14.04
C LEU A 467 -24.35 -0.58 12.72
N LEU A 468 -23.47 0.38 12.43
CA LEU A 468 -22.65 0.39 11.22
C LEU A 468 -21.68 -0.79 11.13
N LEU A 469 -21.26 -1.33 12.28
CA LEU A 469 -20.37 -2.48 12.38
C LEU A 469 -21.10 -3.84 12.40
N THR A 470 -22.44 -3.84 12.34
CA THR A 470 -23.20 -5.08 12.12
C THR A 470 -22.89 -5.66 10.74
N PRO A 471 -22.85 -6.99 10.56
CA PRO A 471 -22.63 -7.60 9.25
C PRO A 471 -23.63 -7.12 8.20
N GLU A 472 -24.89 -6.92 8.57
CA GLU A 472 -25.97 -6.51 7.67
C GLU A 472 -25.70 -5.14 7.06
N VAL A 473 -25.42 -4.13 7.91
CA VAL A 473 -25.18 -2.75 7.45
C VAL A 473 -23.80 -2.63 6.81
N ARG A 474 -22.77 -3.22 7.42
CA ARG A 474 -21.40 -3.21 6.88
C ARG A 474 -21.34 -3.81 5.48
N ASN A 475 -21.92 -4.99 5.28
CA ASN A 475 -21.85 -5.67 3.99
C ASN A 475 -22.66 -4.91 2.93
N GLN A 476 -23.76 -4.26 3.32
CA GLN A 476 -24.49 -3.37 2.42
C GLN A 476 -23.60 -2.19 1.97
N ILE A 477 -22.90 -1.53 2.89
CA ILE A 477 -22.00 -0.42 2.58
C ILE A 477 -20.85 -0.88 1.68
N ILE A 478 -20.15 -1.95 2.06
CA ILE A 478 -19.02 -2.50 1.28
C ILE A 478 -19.49 -2.89 -0.12
N SER A 479 -20.66 -3.50 -0.26
CA SER A 479 -21.18 -3.93 -1.55
C SER A 479 -21.50 -2.73 -2.45
N ILE A 480 -22.24 -1.73 -1.95
CA ILE A 480 -22.61 -0.53 -2.71
C ILE A 480 -21.35 0.26 -3.11
N CYS A 481 -20.39 0.39 -2.20
CA CYS A 481 -19.13 1.11 -2.41
C CYS A 481 -18.05 0.28 -3.12
N GLU A 482 -18.31 -0.99 -3.44
CA GLU A 482 -17.30 -1.95 -3.91
C GLU A 482 -16.00 -1.93 -3.09
N GLY A 483 -16.11 -1.87 -1.76
CA GLY A 483 -14.96 -1.90 -0.85
C GLY A 483 -14.21 -0.58 -0.67
N GLU A 484 -14.57 0.49 -1.38
CA GLU A 484 -13.95 1.82 -1.23
C GLU A 484 -14.92 2.81 -0.61
N VAL A 485 -14.74 3.06 0.69
CA VAL A 485 -15.56 3.98 1.46
C VAL A 485 -14.74 5.21 1.80
N ASP A 486 -15.07 6.32 1.14
CA ASP A 486 -14.50 7.64 1.41
C ASP A 486 -15.59 8.74 1.49
N ALA A 487 -15.18 9.92 1.94
CA ALA A 487 -16.04 11.07 2.15
C ALA A 487 -16.77 11.59 0.90
N GLN A 488 -16.28 11.33 -0.31
CA GLN A 488 -16.89 11.84 -1.53
C GLN A 488 -18.12 11.01 -1.92
N LEU A 489 -18.01 9.69 -1.77
CA LEU A 489 -19.04 8.74 -2.21
C LEU A 489 -20.11 8.51 -1.16
N PHE A 490 -19.71 8.50 0.11
CA PHE A 490 -20.61 8.17 1.22
C PHE A 490 -21.91 8.99 1.24
N PRO A 491 -21.90 10.34 1.08
CA PRO A 491 -23.15 11.12 1.11
C PRO A 491 -24.15 10.72 0.02
N LEU A 492 -23.69 10.24 -1.14
CA LEU A 492 -24.55 9.83 -2.25
C LEU A 492 -25.32 8.53 -1.98
N ILE A 493 -24.84 7.70 -1.04
CA ILE A 493 -25.42 6.39 -0.74
C ILE A 493 -26.19 6.36 0.58
N MET A 494 -26.05 7.38 1.43
CA MET A 494 -26.63 7.41 2.77
C MET A 494 -28.14 7.18 2.77
N ASP A 495 -28.85 7.81 1.82
CA ASP A 495 -30.31 7.66 1.69
C ASP A 495 -30.73 6.24 1.30
N LYS A 496 -29.79 5.40 0.89
CA LYS A 496 -30.05 4.08 0.33
C LYS A 496 -29.53 2.92 1.17
N ILE A 497 -28.74 3.21 2.20
CA ILE A 497 -28.36 2.24 3.23
C ILE A 497 -29.59 2.05 4.13
N ILE A 498 -30.04 0.81 4.26
CA ILE A 498 -31.24 0.48 5.03
C ILE A 498 -30.79 -0.05 6.39
N VAL A 499 -31.25 0.62 7.44
CA VAL A 499 -30.99 0.27 8.83
C VAL A 499 -32.29 -0.11 9.55
N PRO A 500 -32.24 -0.96 10.58
CA PRO A 500 -33.38 -1.25 11.44
C PRO A 500 -34.05 0.01 12.00
N ASN A 501 -35.38 0.08 11.93
CA ASN A 501 -36.16 1.16 12.52
C ASN A 501 -36.46 0.87 13.99
N HIS A 502 -35.43 0.99 14.85
CA HIS A 502 -35.57 0.77 16.28
C HIS A 502 -36.24 1.97 16.98
N THR A 503 -37.18 1.68 17.87
CA THR A 503 -37.66 2.60 18.92
C THR A 503 -36.55 2.93 19.91
N ASP A 504 -36.71 3.98 20.72
CA ASP A 504 -35.69 4.36 21.70
C ASP A 504 -35.36 3.24 22.70
N LEU A 505 -36.36 2.44 23.10
CA LEU A 505 -36.15 1.28 23.96
C LEU A 505 -35.33 0.21 23.25
N GLU A 506 -35.62 -0.08 21.98
CA GLU A 506 -34.88 -1.07 21.19
C GLU A 506 -33.45 -0.61 20.91
N ARG A 507 -33.23 0.70 20.67
CA ARG A 507 -31.87 1.27 20.54
C ARG A 507 -31.07 1.09 21.83
N ALA A 508 -31.69 1.34 22.99
CA ALA A 508 -31.06 1.15 24.29
C ALA A 508 -30.74 -0.33 24.57
N THR A 509 -31.66 -1.24 24.26
CA THR A 509 -31.45 -2.69 24.38
C THR A 509 -30.33 -3.16 23.48
N PHE A 510 -30.35 -2.79 22.19
CA PHE A 510 -29.32 -3.13 21.22
C PHE A 510 -27.93 -2.65 21.67
N LEU A 511 -27.84 -1.41 22.14
CA LEU A 511 -26.60 -0.86 22.66
C LEU A 511 -26.14 -1.58 23.95
N SER A 512 -27.06 -1.95 24.83
CA SER A 512 -26.75 -2.72 26.03
C SER A 512 -26.20 -4.10 25.69
N GLU A 513 -26.78 -4.79 24.72
CA GLU A 513 -26.30 -6.09 24.25
C GLU A 513 -24.92 -5.98 23.58
N ALA A 514 -24.72 -4.99 22.71
CA ALA A 514 -23.42 -4.72 22.09
C ALA A 514 -22.33 -4.45 23.15
N ASN A 515 -22.64 -3.63 24.16
CA ASN A 515 -21.74 -3.37 25.28
C ASN A 515 -21.49 -4.64 26.11
N TYR A 516 -22.53 -5.43 26.42
CA TYR A 516 -22.37 -6.67 27.18
C TYR A 516 -21.45 -7.65 26.44
N ASN A 517 -21.63 -7.80 25.13
CA ASN A 517 -20.78 -8.65 24.29
C ASN A 517 -19.33 -8.16 24.26
N ALA A 518 -19.12 -6.85 24.17
CA ALA A 518 -17.79 -6.24 24.28
C ALA A 518 -17.12 -6.60 25.63
N PHE A 519 -17.82 -6.36 26.75
CA PHE A 519 -17.31 -6.69 28.09
C PHE A 519 -17.08 -8.19 28.29
N ALA A 520 -17.96 -9.04 27.78
CA ALA A 520 -17.83 -10.49 27.91
C ALA A 520 -16.60 -11.03 27.15
N SER A 521 -16.30 -10.46 25.98
CA SER A 521 -15.10 -10.77 25.19
C SER A 521 -13.84 -10.35 25.93
N SER A 522 -13.75 -9.10 26.40
CA SER A 522 -12.59 -8.63 27.17
C SER A 522 -12.38 -9.43 28.47
N ARG A 523 -13.47 -9.82 29.16
CA ARG A 523 -13.37 -10.68 30.36
C ARG A 523 -12.84 -12.07 30.03
N LYS A 524 -13.26 -12.68 28.92
CA LYS A 524 -12.74 -13.99 28.49
C LYS A 524 -11.25 -13.93 28.17
N GLU A 525 -10.79 -12.85 27.52
CA GLU A 525 -9.37 -12.63 27.22
C GLU A 525 -8.55 -12.49 28.52
N LEU A 526 -8.99 -11.65 29.46
CA LEU A 526 -8.38 -11.51 30.79
C LEU A 526 -8.36 -12.81 31.59
N GLU A 527 -9.46 -13.58 31.56
CA GLU A 527 -9.53 -14.89 32.23
C GLU A 527 -8.57 -15.92 31.61
N GLN A 528 -8.41 -15.90 30.28
CA GLN A 528 -7.45 -16.74 29.59
C GLN A 528 -6.01 -16.35 29.93
N GLU A 529 -5.70 -15.06 29.92
CA GLU A 529 -4.39 -14.54 30.31
C GLU A 529 -4.05 -14.92 31.76
N HIS A 530 -4.99 -14.73 32.69
CA HIS A 530 -4.82 -15.12 34.08
C HIS A 530 -4.66 -16.65 34.24
N LYS A 531 -5.40 -17.46 33.48
CA LYS A 531 -5.22 -18.94 33.47
C LYS A 531 -3.85 -19.34 32.95
N HIS A 532 -3.36 -18.70 31.89
CA HIS A 532 -2.02 -18.94 31.34
C HIS A 532 -0.94 -18.55 32.36
N TYR A 533 -1.10 -17.40 33.02
CA TYR A 533 -0.20 -16.96 34.09
C TYR A 533 -0.15 -17.96 35.26
N VAL A 534 -1.31 -18.37 35.79
CA VAL A 534 -1.39 -19.35 36.89
C VAL A 534 -0.79 -20.71 36.49
N LYS A 535 -1.02 -21.17 35.25
CA LYS A 535 -0.41 -22.40 34.72
C LYS A 535 1.12 -22.27 34.71
N ALA A 536 1.65 -21.16 34.20
CA ALA A 536 3.10 -20.90 34.16
C ALA A 536 3.73 -20.91 35.56
N VAL A 537 3.12 -20.23 36.54
CA VAL A 537 3.61 -20.21 37.94
C VAL A 537 3.62 -21.61 38.56
N ARG A 538 2.56 -22.41 38.37
CA ARG A 538 2.49 -23.79 38.88
C ARG A 538 3.59 -24.68 38.30
N MET A 539 3.85 -24.53 37.01
CA MET A 539 4.88 -25.30 36.32
C MET A 539 6.29 -24.88 36.78
N ARG A 540 6.56 -23.57 36.97
CA ARG A 540 7.81 -23.06 37.57
C ARG A 540 8.07 -23.72 38.92
N LYS A 541 7.08 -23.64 39.82
CA LYS A 541 7.13 -24.28 41.16
C LYS A 541 7.45 -25.77 41.07
N HIS A 542 6.87 -26.49 40.12
CA HIS A 542 7.12 -27.92 39.95
C HIS A 542 8.58 -28.20 39.54
N ALA A 543 9.12 -27.45 38.57
CA ALA A 543 10.50 -27.61 38.10
C ALA A 543 11.56 -27.30 39.17
N LEU A 544 11.28 -26.39 40.11
CA LEU A 544 12.15 -26.11 41.26
C LEU A 544 12.12 -27.23 42.27
N THR A 545 10.91 -27.71 42.59
CA THR A 545 10.72 -28.82 43.52
C THR A 545 11.53 -30.03 43.05
N GLN A 546 11.49 -30.33 41.75
CA GLN A 546 12.29 -31.40 41.16
C GLN A 546 13.81 -31.18 41.29
N SER A 547 14.30 -29.97 41.01
CA SER A 547 15.74 -29.65 41.19
C SER A 547 16.17 -29.79 42.64
N ALA A 548 15.39 -29.25 43.58
CA ALA A 548 15.67 -29.35 45.00
C ALA A 548 15.72 -30.81 45.47
N SER A 549 14.74 -31.63 45.07
CA SER A 549 14.72 -33.06 45.40
C SER A 549 15.91 -33.83 44.81
N SER A 550 16.40 -33.45 43.61
CA SER A 550 17.57 -34.10 43.00
C SER A 550 18.89 -33.77 43.71
N ILE A 551 19.04 -32.52 44.14
CA ILE A 551 20.17 -32.06 44.96
C ILE A 551 20.16 -32.80 46.30
N GLU A 552 19.00 -32.83 46.96
CA GLU A 552 18.80 -33.54 48.22
C GLU A 552 19.21 -35.01 48.11
N ALA A 553 18.70 -35.73 47.09
CA ALA A 553 19.02 -37.14 46.89
C ALA A 553 20.51 -37.40 46.66
N THR A 554 21.20 -36.55 45.88
CA THR A 554 22.64 -36.69 45.61
C THR A 554 23.47 -36.39 46.85
N PHE A 555 23.09 -35.36 47.62
CA PHE A 555 23.75 -35.02 48.87
C PHE A 555 23.59 -36.14 49.92
N TYR A 556 22.40 -36.73 50.04
CA TYR A 556 22.18 -37.90 50.91
C TYR A 556 23.06 -39.09 50.52
N ALA A 557 23.18 -39.38 49.21
CA ALA A 557 24.03 -40.47 48.74
C ALA A 557 25.52 -40.25 49.07
N LEU A 558 26.01 -39.03 48.93
CA LEU A 558 27.36 -38.62 49.32
C LEU A 558 27.56 -38.74 50.84
N ASN A 559 26.64 -38.23 51.66
CA ASN A 559 26.77 -38.30 53.10
C ASN A 559 26.75 -39.75 53.61
N ALA A 560 25.88 -40.60 53.07
CA ALA A 560 25.83 -42.03 53.40
C ALA A 560 27.12 -42.77 52.98
N TYR A 561 27.78 -42.35 51.90
CA TYR A 561 29.09 -42.88 51.52
C TYR A 561 30.20 -42.41 52.47
N ARG A 562 30.23 -41.12 52.83
CA ARG A 562 31.16 -40.54 53.82
C ARG A 562 31.08 -41.26 55.15
N GLU A 563 29.88 -41.52 55.66
CA GLU A 563 29.68 -42.24 56.93
C GLU A 563 30.23 -43.67 56.87
N ARG A 564 30.00 -44.39 55.76
CA ARG A 564 30.56 -45.74 55.54
C ARG A 564 32.10 -45.75 55.49
N LYS A 565 32.73 -44.67 55.07
CA LYS A 565 34.19 -44.51 55.00
C LYS A 565 34.79 -43.84 56.24
N LYS A 566 34.03 -43.72 57.33
CA LYS A 566 34.46 -43.12 58.60
C LYS A 566 34.97 -41.67 58.43
N GLY A 567 34.36 -40.92 57.52
CA GLY A 567 34.63 -39.49 57.33
C GLY A 567 35.61 -39.14 56.21
N THR A 568 36.41 -40.08 55.71
CA THR A 568 37.41 -39.81 54.65
C THR A 568 36.83 -40.18 53.28
N ILE A 569 36.83 -39.23 52.35
CA ILE A 569 36.43 -39.42 50.95
C ILE A 569 37.52 -38.88 50.02
N SER A 570 37.69 -39.50 48.85
CA SER A 570 38.63 -39.08 47.80
C SER A 570 37.92 -39.01 46.45
N ASP A 571 38.30 -38.04 45.62
CA ASP A 571 37.68 -37.71 44.33
C ASP A 571 37.40 -38.91 43.42
N ASN A 572 38.35 -39.85 43.34
CA ASN A 572 38.28 -40.99 42.42
C ASN A 572 37.48 -42.17 42.98
N GLU A 573 36.99 -42.07 44.22
CA GLU A 573 36.20 -43.12 44.84
C GLU A 573 34.77 -43.15 44.29
N ARG A 574 34.20 -44.34 44.12
CA ARG A 574 32.84 -44.51 43.59
C ARG A 574 31.81 -44.55 44.72
N ILE A 575 30.78 -43.71 44.62
CA ILE A 575 29.73 -43.55 45.64
C ILE A 575 28.72 -44.72 45.57
N SER A 576 28.47 -45.22 44.35
CA SER A 576 27.53 -46.30 44.05
C SER A 576 28.22 -47.46 43.34
N ARG A 577 27.77 -48.69 43.60
CA ARG A 577 28.24 -49.89 42.87
C ARG A 577 27.60 -50.05 41.49
N ILE A 578 26.47 -49.39 41.25
CA ILE A 578 25.63 -49.57 40.05
C ILE A 578 25.87 -48.46 39.02
N LYS A 579 26.02 -47.21 39.48
CA LYS A 579 26.39 -46.09 38.62
C LYS A 579 27.88 -45.80 38.81
N GLN A 580 28.60 -45.58 37.70
CA GLN A 580 30.04 -45.25 37.67
C GLN A 580 30.38 -43.87 38.29
N THR A 581 29.46 -43.25 39.02
CA THR A 581 29.60 -41.90 39.59
C THR A 581 30.62 -41.88 40.72
N THR A 582 31.66 -41.07 40.54
CA THR A 582 32.71 -40.81 41.52
C THR A 582 32.32 -39.72 42.52
N VAL A 583 33.08 -39.57 43.61
CA VAL A 583 32.94 -38.47 44.57
C VAL A 583 33.07 -37.14 43.86
N LYS A 584 34.05 -37.02 42.95
CA LYS A 584 34.22 -35.84 42.10
C LYS A 584 32.99 -35.54 41.26
N ASP A 585 32.46 -36.54 40.54
CA ASP A 585 31.29 -36.36 39.67
C ASP A 585 30.06 -35.87 40.46
N ALA A 586 29.89 -36.32 41.70
CA ALA A 586 28.76 -35.90 42.52
C ALA A 586 28.92 -34.49 43.08
N PHE A 587 30.13 -34.05 43.44
CA PHE A 587 30.39 -32.66 43.80
C PHE A 587 30.24 -31.73 42.59
N ASP A 588 30.73 -32.14 41.41
CA ASP A 588 30.55 -31.41 40.16
C ASP A 588 29.06 -31.30 39.80
N TYR A 589 28.29 -32.39 39.96
CA TYR A 589 26.84 -32.39 39.78
C TYR A 589 26.12 -31.48 40.78
N LEU A 590 26.44 -31.55 42.08
CA LEU A 590 25.83 -30.68 43.09
C LEU A 590 26.11 -29.21 42.82
N SER A 591 27.34 -28.87 42.42
CA SER A 591 27.73 -27.51 42.03
C SER A 591 26.92 -27.02 40.83
N LYS A 592 26.81 -27.83 39.77
CA LYS A 592 26.00 -27.51 38.58
C LYS A 592 24.51 -27.40 38.92
N ALA A 593 23.95 -28.39 39.63
CA ALA A 593 22.54 -28.44 39.99
C ALA A 593 22.12 -27.31 40.94
N THR A 594 23.00 -26.87 41.85
CA THR A 594 22.74 -25.74 42.74
C THR A 594 22.76 -24.42 41.98
N LYS A 595 23.68 -24.24 41.02
CA LYS A 595 23.66 -23.09 40.10
C LYS A 595 22.37 -23.08 39.26
N ASP A 596 21.97 -24.23 38.71
CA ASP A 596 20.71 -24.36 37.98
C ASP A 596 19.48 -24.05 38.86
N LEU A 597 19.50 -24.44 40.14
CA LEU A 597 18.43 -24.12 41.08
C LEU A 597 18.36 -22.61 41.37
N LEU A 598 19.51 -21.93 41.53
CA LEU A 598 19.57 -20.49 41.74
C LEU A 598 19.01 -19.72 40.54
N VAL A 599 19.40 -20.10 39.32
CA VAL A 599 18.83 -19.53 38.08
C VAL A 599 17.31 -19.73 38.04
N LYS A 600 16.83 -20.94 38.35
CA LYS A 600 15.37 -21.19 38.41
C LYS A 600 14.67 -20.37 39.48
N LEU A 601 15.34 -20.07 40.60
CA LEU A 601 14.79 -19.30 41.72
C LEU A 601 14.62 -17.82 41.34
N ASP A 602 15.61 -17.23 40.65
CA ASP A 602 15.50 -15.87 40.09
C ASP A 602 14.26 -15.77 39.17
N HIS A 603 14.06 -16.77 38.30
CA HIS A 603 12.90 -16.81 37.41
C HIS A 603 11.54 -17.12 38.08
N ILE A 604 11.48 -17.39 39.40
CA ILE A 604 10.21 -17.47 40.16
C ILE A 604 9.65 -16.08 40.40
N ALA A 605 10.53 -15.16 40.78
CA ALA A 605 10.19 -13.97 41.56
C ALA A 605 10.38 -12.65 40.81
N ASP A 606 10.87 -12.65 39.57
CA ASP A 606 10.74 -11.49 38.68
C ASP A 606 9.31 -11.49 38.07
N VAL A 607 8.34 -10.67 38.52
CA VAL A 607 8.35 -9.21 38.74
C VAL A 607 8.91 -8.52 37.50
N GLU A 608 8.03 -7.86 36.75
CA GLU A 608 8.31 -6.99 35.59
C GLU A 608 9.74 -7.05 35.07
N TYR A 609 10.01 -7.78 33.96
CA TYR A 609 11.34 -7.76 33.34
C TYR A 609 11.92 -6.32 33.29
N THR A 610 12.94 -6.03 34.09
CA THR A 610 13.61 -4.73 34.16
C THR A 610 14.64 -4.64 33.04
N PHE A 611 14.19 -4.88 31.81
CA PHE A 611 15.00 -4.62 30.63
C PHE A 611 15.30 -3.13 30.53
N THR A 612 16.38 -2.78 29.83
CA THR A 612 16.64 -1.38 29.51
C THR A 612 15.47 -0.78 28.72
N LYS A 613 15.41 0.56 28.66
CA LYS A 613 14.39 1.22 27.84
C LYS A 613 14.55 0.78 26.38
N PRO A 614 13.45 0.56 25.65
CA PRO A 614 13.53 0.29 24.21
C PRO A 614 14.32 1.39 23.48
N GLU A 615 15.18 0.96 22.56
CA GLU A 615 15.96 1.83 21.68
C GLU A 615 15.80 1.38 20.23
N TRP A 616 16.12 2.27 19.28
CA TRP A 616 16.18 1.90 17.87
C TRP A 616 17.44 1.06 17.61
N ILE A 617 17.22 -0.18 17.18
CA ILE A 617 18.27 -1.16 16.91
C ILE A 617 18.37 -1.38 15.40
N ASN A 618 19.59 -1.23 14.87
CA ASN A 618 19.95 -1.74 13.55
C ASN A 618 20.10 -3.28 13.64
N PRO A 619 19.28 -4.08 12.92
CA PRO A 619 19.30 -5.54 12.99
C PRO A 619 20.65 -6.14 12.57
N GLU A 620 21.32 -5.59 11.54
CA GLU A 620 22.59 -6.12 11.04
C GLU A 620 23.71 -5.88 12.04
N GLU A 621 23.86 -4.63 12.50
CA GLU A 621 24.87 -4.26 13.49
C GLU A 621 24.70 -5.05 14.79
N PHE A 622 23.46 -5.19 15.27
CA PHE A 622 23.19 -5.95 16.49
C PHE A 622 23.59 -7.42 16.33
N VAL A 623 23.19 -8.08 15.24
CA VAL A 623 23.52 -9.50 15.02
C VAL A 623 25.01 -9.69 14.79
N GLU A 624 25.68 -8.82 14.02
CA GLU A 624 27.12 -8.90 13.80
C GLU A 624 27.91 -8.71 15.10
N SER A 625 27.52 -7.72 15.92
CA SER A 625 28.09 -7.51 17.26
C SER A 625 27.82 -8.70 18.17
N TYR A 626 26.61 -9.26 18.13
CA TYR A 626 26.25 -10.45 18.89
C TYR A 626 27.13 -11.65 18.48
N ILE A 627 27.34 -11.89 17.19
CA ILE A 627 28.21 -12.96 16.68
C ILE A 627 29.65 -12.74 17.15
N GLN A 628 30.23 -11.55 16.93
CA GLN A 628 31.62 -11.25 17.31
C GLN A 628 31.87 -11.45 18.81
N ASN A 629 30.92 -11.05 19.65
CA ASN A 629 31.02 -11.21 21.10
C ASN A 629 30.95 -12.67 21.58
N HIS A 630 30.43 -13.58 20.76
CA HIS A 630 30.24 -14.99 21.12
C HIS A 630 31.05 -15.98 20.26
N GLU A 631 31.73 -15.51 19.20
CA GLU A 631 32.47 -16.33 18.23
C GLU A 631 33.52 -17.24 18.89
N ASN A 632 34.23 -16.74 19.90
CA ASN A 632 35.22 -17.53 20.66
C ASN A 632 34.60 -18.68 21.47
N GLY A 633 33.29 -18.62 21.76
CA GLY A 633 32.55 -19.64 22.53
C GLY A 633 31.78 -20.65 21.67
N TRP A 634 31.59 -20.37 20.37
CA TRP A 634 30.82 -21.20 19.45
C TRP A 634 31.71 -22.16 18.66
N VAL A 635 32.18 -23.21 19.33
CA VAL A 635 33.17 -24.15 18.76
C VAL A 635 32.59 -25.20 17.81
N ASN A 636 31.28 -25.50 17.91
CA ASN A 636 30.66 -26.65 17.24
C ASN A 636 29.74 -26.28 16.07
N PHE A 637 29.58 -24.98 15.75
CA PHE A 637 28.77 -24.53 14.63
C PHE A 637 29.29 -23.21 14.08
N LYS A 638 28.98 -22.94 12.82
CA LYS A 638 29.35 -21.69 12.14
C LYS A 638 28.14 -20.73 12.08
N PRO A 639 28.26 -19.49 12.59
CA PRO A 639 27.25 -18.48 12.34
C PRO A 639 27.32 -18.00 10.88
N VAL A 640 26.17 -17.82 10.25
CA VAL A 640 26.05 -17.34 8.86
C VAL A 640 24.99 -16.24 8.81
N VAL A 641 25.25 -15.16 8.07
CA VAL A 641 24.28 -14.09 7.80
C VAL A 641 23.89 -14.12 6.33
N LYS A 642 22.64 -13.77 6.00
CA LYS A 642 22.14 -13.72 4.60
C LYS A 642 22.27 -12.36 3.92
N TRP A 643 22.83 -11.36 4.58
CA TRP A 643 23.05 -10.03 4.02
C TRP A 643 24.53 -9.80 3.69
N ALA A 644 24.79 -8.90 2.75
CA ALA A 644 26.13 -8.35 2.54
C ALA A 644 26.42 -7.30 3.62
N LYS A 645 27.68 -7.15 4.03
CA LYS A 645 28.05 -6.19 5.07
C LYS A 645 27.65 -4.78 4.67
N GLY A 646 26.90 -4.10 5.52
CA GLY A 646 26.42 -2.73 5.29
C GLY A 646 25.24 -2.64 4.32
N HIS A 647 24.53 -3.74 4.05
CA HIS A 647 23.34 -3.76 3.22
C HIS A 647 22.19 -2.93 3.80
N ASN A 648 22.10 -2.82 5.14
CA ASN A 648 21.11 -1.97 5.80
C ASN A 648 21.60 -0.53 6.05
N LEU A 649 22.72 -0.10 5.48
CA LEU A 649 23.21 1.27 5.61
C LEU A 649 22.92 2.05 4.33
N ALA A 650 22.56 3.32 4.46
CA ALA A 650 22.41 4.16 3.29
C ALA A 650 23.78 4.35 2.60
N ASP A 651 23.82 4.05 1.31
CA ASP A 651 25.01 4.12 0.46
C ASP A 651 25.37 5.56 0.07
N LYS A 652 24.39 6.46 0.15
CA LYS A 652 24.46 7.90 -0.01
C LYS A 652 23.56 8.60 1.01
N ASP A 653 23.71 9.91 1.16
CA ASP A 653 22.74 10.70 1.90
C ASP A 653 21.38 10.55 1.18
N LEU A 654 20.38 10.08 1.90
CA LEU A 654 19.01 10.02 1.40
C LEU A 654 18.36 11.35 1.74
N THR A 655 17.97 12.07 0.71
CA THR A 655 17.21 13.30 0.82
C THR A 655 15.74 13.01 0.55
N ASP A 656 14.85 13.76 1.18
CA ASP A 656 13.46 13.73 0.78
C ASP A 656 13.22 14.58 -0.48
N LEU A 657 11.96 14.63 -0.93
CA LEU A 657 11.54 15.41 -2.09
C LEU A 657 11.80 16.93 -1.97
N SER A 658 12.24 17.41 -0.80
CA SER A 658 12.66 18.79 -0.58
C SER A 658 14.19 18.98 -0.53
N GLY A 659 14.99 17.93 -0.71
CA GLY A 659 16.45 18.03 -0.63
C GLY A 659 17.01 18.01 0.79
N GLU A 660 16.17 17.89 1.84
CA GLU A 660 16.63 17.74 3.22
C GLU A 660 17.12 16.30 3.44
N ILE A 661 18.32 16.13 4.00
CA ILE A 661 18.88 14.81 4.32
C ILE A 661 18.05 14.16 5.43
N ILE A 662 17.22 13.19 5.05
CA ILE A 662 16.42 12.37 5.97
C ILE A 662 17.21 11.21 6.57
N LEU A 663 18.30 10.80 5.91
CA LEU A 663 19.21 9.79 6.42
C LEU A 663 20.63 10.03 5.88
N HIS A 664 21.64 10.10 6.74
CA HIS A 664 23.01 10.29 6.25
C HIS A 664 23.58 8.98 5.68
N LYS A 665 24.54 9.11 4.77
CA LYS A 665 25.36 8.01 4.30
C LYS A 665 25.98 7.28 5.49
N GLY A 666 25.70 5.99 5.60
CA GLY A 666 26.16 5.14 6.71
C GLY A 666 25.15 5.01 7.86
N ASP A 667 24.02 5.72 7.83
CA ASP A 667 22.94 5.52 8.79
C ASP A 667 22.09 4.28 8.42
N PRO A 668 21.45 3.64 9.40
CA PRO A 668 20.62 2.45 9.16
C PRO A 668 19.28 2.80 8.48
N ILE A 669 18.99 2.16 7.35
CA ILE A 669 17.75 2.32 6.57
C ILE A 669 16.55 1.72 7.32
N ASN A 670 16.75 0.57 7.97
CA ASN A 670 15.72 -0.14 8.73
C ASN A 670 16.15 -0.30 10.19
N THR A 671 15.30 0.13 11.12
CA THR A 671 15.52 -0.07 12.56
C THR A 671 14.26 -0.59 13.26
N MET A 672 14.45 -1.30 14.37
CA MET A 672 13.37 -1.81 15.22
C MET A 672 13.50 -1.26 16.64
N MET A 673 12.38 -0.87 17.25
CA MET A 673 12.35 -0.37 18.62
C MET A 673 12.22 -1.53 19.60
N PHE A 674 13.31 -1.87 20.31
CA PHE A 674 13.33 -2.98 21.26
C PHE A 674 14.42 -2.78 22.34
N PRO A 675 14.31 -3.34 23.55
CA PRO A 675 15.43 -3.34 24.49
C PRO A 675 16.57 -4.25 24.03
N ARG A 676 17.80 -3.72 24.00
CA ARG A 676 18.99 -4.44 23.51
C ARG A 676 19.29 -5.71 24.31
N ASP A 677 19.13 -5.65 25.63
CA ASP A 677 19.32 -6.76 26.55
C ASP A 677 18.24 -7.84 26.42
N ALA A 678 16.99 -7.45 26.18
CA ALA A 678 15.88 -8.36 25.89
C ALA A 678 16.11 -9.14 24.59
N LEU A 679 16.55 -8.45 23.53
CA LEU A 679 16.86 -9.09 22.25
C LEU A 679 18.03 -10.06 22.37
N LYS A 680 19.06 -9.69 23.13
CA LYS A 680 20.18 -10.57 23.44
C LYS A 680 19.71 -11.85 24.14
N GLN A 681 18.87 -11.70 25.17
CA GLN A 681 18.29 -12.84 25.91
C GLN A 681 17.49 -13.77 24.98
N ILE A 682 16.74 -13.21 24.03
CA ILE A 682 16.02 -14.01 23.02
C ILE A 682 16.99 -14.83 22.17
N LEU A 683 18.05 -14.19 21.63
CA LEU A 683 19.04 -14.90 20.81
C LEU A 683 19.80 -15.96 21.62
N ASP A 684 20.19 -15.66 22.85
CA ASP A 684 20.85 -16.61 23.76
C ASP A 684 19.99 -17.87 23.97
N ASN A 685 18.68 -17.69 24.15
CA ASN A 685 17.73 -18.78 24.28
C ASN A 685 17.60 -19.60 22.98
N ILE A 686 17.59 -18.97 21.80
CA ILE A 686 17.56 -19.67 20.51
C ILE A 686 18.84 -20.47 20.28
N VAL A 687 20.01 -19.87 20.54
CA VAL A 687 21.32 -20.52 20.42
C VAL A 687 21.41 -21.71 21.38
N SER A 688 20.98 -21.54 22.63
CA SER A 688 20.95 -22.61 23.64
C SER A 688 20.09 -23.79 23.19
N ASN A 689 18.94 -23.52 22.57
CA ASN A 689 18.07 -24.55 22.01
C ASN A 689 18.75 -25.28 20.84
N ALA A 690 19.43 -24.56 19.95
CA ALA A 690 20.16 -25.17 18.83
C ALA A 690 21.28 -26.09 19.32
N ILE A 691 22.09 -25.66 20.29
CA ILE A 691 23.16 -26.49 20.89
C ILE A 691 22.59 -27.71 21.61
N SER A 692 21.55 -27.52 22.42
CA SER A 692 21.01 -28.58 23.28
C SER A 692 20.18 -29.62 22.52
N HIS A 693 19.52 -29.20 21.44
CA HIS A 693 18.51 -30.01 20.75
C HIS A 693 18.80 -30.25 19.28
N GLY A 694 19.41 -29.29 18.57
CA GLY A 694 19.76 -29.40 17.15
C GLY A 694 21.12 -30.07 16.91
N PHE A 695 22.18 -29.60 17.57
CA PHE A 695 23.57 -29.97 17.28
C PHE A 695 24.06 -31.19 18.08
N LYS A 696 23.33 -32.31 17.98
CA LYS A 696 23.57 -33.51 18.82
C LYS A 696 24.57 -34.50 18.25
N ASP A 697 24.71 -34.57 16.94
CA ASP A 697 25.65 -35.50 16.28
C ASP A 697 27.05 -34.88 16.25
N GLU A 698 27.93 -35.37 17.12
CA GLU A 698 29.32 -34.92 17.27
C GLU A 698 30.18 -35.23 16.03
N SER A 699 29.73 -36.10 15.12
CA SER A 699 30.44 -36.41 13.87
C SER A 699 30.22 -35.37 12.76
N ARG A 700 29.22 -34.49 12.93
CA ARG A 700 28.94 -33.40 12.00
C ARG A 700 29.79 -32.17 12.33
N HIS A 701 30.46 -31.64 11.31
CA HIS A 701 31.26 -30.42 11.40
C HIS A 701 30.69 -29.28 10.55
N ASP A 702 29.51 -29.49 9.98
CA ASP A 702 28.82 -28.59 9.06
C ASP A 702 27.63 -27.88 9.73
N TYR A 703 27.53 -27.92 11.07
CA TYR A 703 26.46 -27.21 11.77
C TYR A 703 26.53 -25.71 11.53
N GLN A 704 25.37 -25.13 11.27
CA GLN A 704 25.21 -23.71 10.98
C GLN A 704 24.04 -23.14 11.74
N LEU A 705 24.22 -21.91 12.22
CA LEU A 705 23.17 -21.05 12.70
C LEU A 705 23.07 -19.86 11.76
N ARG A 706 21.95 -19.75 11.06
CA ARG A 706 21.75 -18.75 10.00
C ARG A 706 20.84 -17.64 10.48
N PHE A 707 21.32 -16.42 10.40
CA PHE A 707 20.58 -15.20 10.67
C PHE A 707 20.16 -14.54 9.36
N SER A 708 18.92 -14.12 9.29
CA SER A 708 18.38 -13.33 8.19
C SER A 708 17.34 -12.37 8.75
N TRP A 709 17.05 -11.31 8.02
CA TRP A 709 15.92 -10.46 8.33
C TRP A 709 15.29 -9.96 7.02
N GLU A 710 14.00 -9.64 7.08
CA GLU A 710 13.23 -9.09 5.97
C GLU A 710 12.19 -8.10 6.51
N THR A 711 11.61 -7.28 5.65
CA THR A 711 10.50 -6.39 5.99
C THR A 711 9.21 -6.88 5.32
N ASP A 712 8.07 -6.77 6.01
CA ASP A 712 6.75 -7.16 5.49
C ASP A 712 5.78 -5.98 5.37
N GLY A 713 6.29 -4.87 4.85
CA GLY A 713 5.53 -3.62 4.64
C GLY A 713 5.51 -2.72 5.86
N THR A 714 5.14 -3.22 7.05
CA THR A 714 5.12 -2.42 8.30
C THR A 714 5.82 -3.08 9.49
N GLY A 715 6.28 -4.33 9.38
CA GLY A 715 7.04 -5.01 10.41
C GLY A 715 8.41 -5.48 9.90
N LEU A 716 9.30 -5.76 10.85
CA LEU A 716 10.62 -6.36 10.61
C LEU A 716 10.59 -7.78 11.13
N LYS A 717 10.96 -8.74 10.29
CA LYS A 717 11.03 -10.16 10.63
C LYS A 717 12.48 -10.59 10.71
N MET A 718 12.96 -10.90 11.90
CA MET A 718 14.26 -11.53 12.10
C MET A 718 14.09 -13.05 12.15
N CYS A 719 14.81 -13.76 11.30
CA CYS A 719 14.79 -15.21 11.20
C CYS A 719 16.10 -15.80 11.70
N VAL A 720 16.02 -16.75 12.64
CA VAL A 720 17.16 -17.52 13.14
C VAL A 720 16.92 -19.00 12.89
N GLU A 721 17.78 -19.63 12.12
CA GLU A 721 17.60 -20.98 11.59
C GLU A 721 18.77 -21.89 11.94
N ASN A 722 18.53 -23.17 12.24
CA ASN A 722 19.61 -24.15 12.40
C ASN A 722 19.40 -25.40 11.52
N ASN A 723 20.50 -25.97 11.06
CA ASN A 723 20.55 -27.19 10.23
C ASN A 723 20.76 -28.47 11.05
N GLY A 724 20.43 -28.42 12.34
CA GLY A 724 20.56 -29.51 13.29
C GLY A 724 19.48 -30.60 13.13
N ALA A 725 19.18 -31.31 14.21
CA ALA A 725 18.05 -32.23 14.26
C ALA A 725 16.72 -31.45 14.15
N PRO A 726 15.73 -31.96 13.40
CA PRO A 726 14.40 -31.34 13.31
C PRO A 726 13.64 -31.48 14.63
N ILE A 727 12.55 -30.73 14.77
CA ILE A 727 11.62 -30.93 15.87
C ILE A 727 10.95 -32.31 15.70
N PRO A 728 10.89 -33.16 16.74
CA PRO A 728 10.24 -34.46 16.66
C PRO A 728 8.78 -34.37 16.18
N ALA A 729 8.38 -35.26 15.26
CA ALA A 729 7.06 -35.23 14.61
C ALA A 729 5.87 -35.44 15.57
N ASP A 730 6.11 -35.93 16.78
CA ASP A 730 5.10 -36.10 17.84
C ASP A 730 4.83 -34.81 18.64
N ARG A 731 5.47 -33.68 18.27
CA ARG A 731 5.35 -32.39 18.99
C ARG A 731 4.81 -31.29 18.08
N SER A 732 3.81 -30.57 18.59
CA SER A 732 3.34 -29.34 17.96
C SER A 732 4.33 -28.20 18.22
N THR A 733 4.67 -27.43 17.18
CA THR A 733 5.50 -26.22 17.32
C THR A 733 4.86 -25.18 18.24
N SER A 734 3.53 -25.05 18.21
CA SER A 734 2.79 -24.17 19.13
C SER A 734 2.87 -24.63 20.58
N SER A 735 2.97 -25.94 20.82
CA SER A 735 3.09 -26.49 22.18
C SER A 735 4.47 -26.26 22.79
N LEU A 736 5.52 -26.06 21.98
CA LEU A 736 6.88 -25.79 22.47
C LEU A 736 7.04 -24.37 23.02
N LEU A 737 6.15 -23.44 22.62
CA LEU A 737 6.08 -22.09 23.19
C LEU A 737 5.33 -22.09 24.54
N GLU A 738 4.67 -23.19 24.93
CA GLU A 738 4.07 -23.35 26.24
C GLU A 738 5.13 -23.70 27.31
N TYR A 739 5.03 -23.05 28.47
CA TYR A 739 5.95 -23.27 29.59
C TYR A 739 5.95 -24.75 30.05
N GLY A 740 7.14 -25.38 30.05
CA GLY A 740 7.37 -26.72 30.60
C GLY A 740 7.41 -27.85 29.57
N VAL A 741 7.40 -27.56 28.27
CA VAL A 741 7.59 -28.56 27.22
C VAL A 741 9.08 -28.65 26.86
N SER A 742 9.79 -29.63 27.42
CA SER A 742 11.18 -29.96 27.06
C SER A 742 11.21 -31.18 26.14
N THR A 743 12.05 -31.13 25.09
CA THR A 743 12.27 -32.23 24.14
C THR A 743 13.20 -33.31 24.69
N SER A 744 13.78 -33.13 25.89
CA SER A 744 14.65 -34.11 26.53
C SER A 744 14.12 -34.51 27.91
N LEU A 745 13.55 -35.71 27.99
CA LEU A 745 13.53 -36.45 29.24
C LEU A 745 15.00 -36.73 29.64
N ASN A 746 15.45 -36.06 30.71
CA ASN A 746 16.45 -36.58 31.66
C ASN A 746 17.97 -36.57 31.35
N PHE A 747 18.56 -35.68 30.55
CA PHE A 747 20.05 -35.69 30.48
C PHE A 747 20.86 -34.39 30.60
N ASN A 748 20.31 -33.16 30.52
CA ASN A 748 21.14 -31.95 30.74
C ASN A 748 20.35 -30.66 31.08
N GLY A 749 19.49 -30.68 32.10
CA GLY A 749 19.12 -29.45 32.83
C GLY A 749 18.32 -28.34 32.10
N HIS A 750 17.94 -28.46 30.82
CA HIS A 750 17.13 -27.45 30.14
C HIS A 750 15.62 -27.78 30.20
N HIS A 751 14.87 -27.00 30.98
CA HIS A 751 13.50 -27.31 31.45
C HIS A 751 12.36 -26.79 30.55
N GLY A 752 12.59 -26.58 29.26
CA GLY A 752 11.53 -26.07 28.36
C GLY A 752 11.09 -24.64 28.72
N ILE A 753 12.02 -23.83 29.23
CA ILE A 753 11.82 -22.43 29.63
C ILE A 753 12.09 -21.50 28.44
N GLY A 754 13.12 -21.79 27.64
CA GLY A 754 13.63 -20.88 26.60
C GLY A 754 12.58 -20.44 25.58
N CYS A 755 11.83 -21.37 24.98
CA CYS A 755 10.81 -21.03 23.99
C CYS A 755 9.63 -20.20 24.56
N ASN A 756 9.22 -20.49 25.80
CA ASN A 756 8.16 -19.72 26.46
C ASN A 756 8.63 -18.33 26.89
N GLU A 757 9.89 -18.21 27.33
CA GLU A 757 10.50 -16.94 27.67
C GLU A 757 10.65 -16.05 26.44
N ILE A 758 11.04 -16.61 25.29
CA ILE A 758 11.09 -15.87 24.02
C ILE A 758 9.69 -15.33 23.67
N ASP A 759 8.64 -16.16 23.72
CA ASP A 759 7.25 -15.71 23.46
C ASP A 759 6.79 -14.63 24.45
N GLY A 760 7.12 -14.78 25.73
CA GLY A 760 6.80 -13.79 26.77
C GLY A 760 7.49 -12.43 26.55
N ILE A 761 8.79 -12.42 26.23
CA ILE A 761 9.54 -11.20 25.95
C ILE A 761 9.02 -10.53 24.67
N MET A 762 8.77 -11.31 23.60
CA MET A 762 8.25 -10.78 22.34
C MET A 762 6.89 -10.10 22.54
N ARG A 763 5.94 -10.76 23.22
CA ARG A 763 4.60 -10.18 23.47
C ARG A 763 4.63 -8.91 24.32
N LYS A 764 5.52 -8.84 25.31
CA LYS A 764 5.65 -7.65 26.19
C LYS A 764 5.97 -6.37 25.40
N TYR A 765 6.68 -6.49 24.29
CA TYR A 765 7.11 -5.36 23.45
C TYR A 765 6.40 -5.32 22.10
N ASP A 766 5.15 -5.81 22.03
CA ASP A 766 4.33 -5.79 20.82
C ASP A 766 5.01 -6.52 19.63
N GLY A 767 5.66 -7.64 19.93
CA GLY A 767 6.26 -8.54 18.96
C GLY A 767 5.58 -9.92 18.97
N LYS A 768 5.85 -10.71 17.93
CA LYS A 768 5.34 -12.08 17.78
C LYS A 768 6.47 -13.05 17.47
N ILE A 769 6.33 -14.30 17.90
CA ILE A 769 7.23 -15.38 17.52
C ILE A 769 6.45 -16.50 16.81
N GLU A 770 7.03 -17.02 15.75
CA GLU A 770 6.63 -18.27 15.10
C GLU A 770 7.79 -19.26 15.09
N LEU A 771 7.49 -20.53 15.36
CA LEU A 771 8.45 -21.62 15.29
C LEU A 771 8.03 -22.57 14.16
N VAL A 772 8.88 -22.71 13.16
CA VAL A 772 8.65 -23.56 11.99
C VAL A 772 9.63 -24.73 12.03
N SER A 773 9.13 -25.95 11.81
CA SER A 773 9.96 -27.13 11.60
C SER A 773 9.77 -27.66 10.19
N SER A 774 10.87 -27.80 9.46
CA SER A 774 10.92 -28.36 8.12
C SER A 774 11.91 -29.52 8.08
N PRO A 775 11.51 -30.75 8.46
CA PRO A 775 12.45 -31.88 8.57
C PRO A 775 13.23 -32.21 7.30
N GLU A 776 12.63 -31.92 6.14
CA GLU A 776 13.18 -32.20 4.81
C GLU A 776 14.09 -31.07 4.27
N ASP A 777 14.11 -29.90 4.92
CA ASP A 777 14.93 -28.76 4.49
C ASP A 777 16.36 -28.87 5.04
N GLU A 778 17.31 -28.17 4.41
CA GLU A 778 18.67 -28.03 4.93
C GLU A 778 18.67 -27.39 6.33
N PHE A 779 17.84 -26.35 6.52
CA PHE A 779 17.65 -25.66 7.79
C PHE A 779 16.34 -26.10 8.44
N ARG A 780 16.44 -27.10 9.33
CA ARG A 780 15.30 -27.88 9.79
C ARG A 780 14.42 -27.19 10.83
N VAL A 781 14.93 -26.16 11.51
CA VAL A 781 14.20 -25.42 12.53
C VAL A 781 14.44 -23.92 12.33
N LYS A 782 13.35 -23.15 12.25
CA LYS A 782 13.35 -21.71 12.01
C LYS A 782 12.53 -20.99 13.07
N TYR A 783 13.14 -20.01 13.73
CA TYR A 783 12.49 -19.04 14.61
C TYR A 783 12.26 -17.76 13.81
N ILE A 784 11.01 -17.29 13.77
CA ILE A 784 10.62 -16.04 13.10
C ILE A 784 10.16 -15.07 14.16
N LEU A 785 10.96 -14.03 14.41
CA LEU A 785 10.68 -12.96 15.36
C LEU A 785 10.14 -11.76 14.57
N THR A 786 8.88 -11.40 14.78
CA THR A 786 8.24 -10.25 14.14
C THR A 786 8.18 -9.08 15.11
N PHE A 787 8.75 -7.94 14.70
CA PHE A 787 8.74 -6.69 15.44
C PHE A 787 7.78 -5.71 14.75
N ASN A 788 6.76 -5.23 15.47
CA ASN A 788 5.73 -4.34 14.90
C ASN A 788 6.10 -2.85 15.00
N ARG A 789 7.01 -2.48 15.91
CA ARG A 789 7.49 -1.10 16.08
C ARG A 789 8.80 -0.89 15.32
N THR A 790 8.69 -0.47 14.08
CA THR A 790 9.84 -0.33 13.17
C THR A 790 9.87 1.05 12.53
N ASN A 791 11.06 1.56 12.26
CA ASN A 791 11.26 2.70 11.38
C ASN A 791 11.89 2.15 10.10
N ILE A 792 11.03 1.91 9.10
CA ILE A 792 11.38 1.36 7.80
C ILE A 792 11.22 2.51 6.82
N LEU A 793 12.34 3.07 6.37
CA LEU A 793 12.32 3.90 5.18
C LEU A 793 12.16 2.94 4.01
N LYS A 794 11.00 2.99 3.35
CA LYS A 794 10.87 2.39 2.02
C LYS A 794 11.84 3.15 1.12
N THR A 795 12.98 2.54 0.83
CA THR A 795 13.80 2.91 -0.32
C THR A 795 12.89 2.85 -1.53
N LEU A 796 12.67 4.03 -2.13
CA LEU A 796 11.95 4.25 -3.38
C LEU A 796 12.61 3.48 -4.53
#